data_AF-A0A6L4ZCI9-F1
#
_entry.id   AF-A0A6L4ZCI9-F1
#
_cell.length_a   1.000
_cell.length_b   1.000
_cell.length_c   1.000
_cell.angle_alpha   90.00
_cell.angle_beta   90.00
_cell.angle_gamma   90.00
#
_symmetry.space_group_name_H-M   'P 1'
#
loop_
_entity.id
_entity.type
_entity.pdbx_description
1 polymer ?
#
loop_
_entity_poly.entity_id
_entity_poly.type
_entity_poly.pdbx_seq_one_letter_code
_entity_poly.pdbx_strand_id
1 'polypeptide(L)'
;MKRFLLNTILYFFLVWVFAGCSTEKNTWATRTFHNINSQFNVYFNANESVKKGVLTIEERIDDDFTRILPIYKSSLPSAGQMVKSDMDNAIIKCSKLIEIHSITKKPKRQRQRTRKYQEFASQEEFNKWIDDSYLLMGKAYFYQHNFVGAIDNFGYVARKYPDEETKDEAQIWLIRSYAELERFAEASEVIQAIQNDDEFPKRLEKDLAIATADFYMKQQEYAEAIKFLDIAIKKTTFKGKKARLKYIEAQLYQELGMPEQASEAYLAVTKMNPGYKMAFNAKINSAGVFSGIGDSEKLKKELNKMLRDNKNFDFRDQIYFAIGNLYFKEGNRPVAAGNYAKSVTASFNNQFQRALSSITLADMYFEDLEYRKAQAYYDSAMIIIDETYPDYETVSANYRGLTNLVDNLVTVEREDSLQRIALMPAIERESFIARLMKEEQERQRNEENLALQGIGDPNYSQTNRYRLGMGNQQAGAGWYFYNPQTVSYGRVTFQQLWGKRKLEDDWNRSDKGISTEILEENMEGADSAKVVVRESDPLKKEFYMQDLPLNDSLMAISHDKIRDALYNAGKIFKAEFTNYPRSAGSFEDLIRRYPDNIYLLSALFELYDLYELMGDKQKSDYYRNEIITRFPESKYAQYLINPNFFIEMEARMDSLNRLYQETFRNYKAGSYSNVILLAQQMKAMKPDSLMVAKIDFMETVANGTQTDVQNFEKLLEKYVSVYPVAEPTPLANEILTLIRDSALTDYQKLIDMGYIGEEIENKELLSGDEMANDEFGGKFSYEEDLLHYFVIAYPHGAKVDLNRLNFDIANYNIDHYTKVDYDIETGLLNDKLAFVIVRSMENKESALIYHGAIIRKASVFRALKDIDYLNFVISSTNYRAVMNEKSTTDYLKFFIKNYSRHIRSNFSDDENEVSPEELMARAKEQDNILKERGQFVVVSTGAEKLFNPQIDTTQNFVIAIQDKNLSTRQLLTDFAQFNRNEFRVWNLALQLKQTGDYQLLVVNGIPTLNEAMSYFRKVVVTRSLFNSLGQATYRNFLVTGENLQKMIDQEKVDDYLGFFRANYIQRLPAQTSTAPAQAPATTGGAQPAAETQSKPAEYDGPYNKNIEGRQYFVFVIPRLDIDQPAFISGIEQFNLASYANLQLKADVVPLDEIRQIVRISGLPDKETASLYFTKAVNNRDLYIPLRQGNYRNFLITEPNFEIFLKEKNILGYMDFYKRFYLGQP
;
A
#
# COMPACT_ATOMS: atom_id res chain seq x y z
N MET A 1 1.92 24.63 94.79
CA MET A 1 2.89 23.51 94.69
C MET A 1 2.24 22.13 94.51
N LYS A 2 1.33 21.66 95.39
CA LYS A 2 0.76 20.28 95.27
C LYS A 2 0.05 19.95 93.94
N ARG A 3 -0.68 20.89 93.32
CA ARG A 3 -1.33 20.69 92.01
C ARG A 3 -0.35 20.64 90.84
N PHE A 4 0.72 21.43 90.90
CA PHE A 4 1.76 21.43 89.87
C PHE A 4 2.51 20.11 89.88
N LEU A 5 2.87 19.62 91.08
CA LEU A 5 3.53 18.34 91.29
C LEU A 5 2.63 17.14 90.91
N LEU A 6 1.31 17.22 91.19
CA LEU A 6 0.35 16.22 90.73
C LEU A 6 0.26 16.19 89.20
N ASN A 7 0.27 17.36 88.54
CA ASN A 7 0.23 17.46 87.08
C ASN A 7 1.53 17.00 86.44
N THR A 8 2.71 17.27 87.03
CA THR A 8 3.97 16.71 86.53
C THR A 8 4.04 15.20 86.74
N ILE A 9 3.58 14.69 87.90
CA ILE A 9 3.52 13.23 88.12
C ILE A 9 2.53 12.57 87.16
N LEU A 10 1.36 13.18 86.92
CA LEU A 10 0.39 12.71 85.93
C LEU A 10 0.99 12.73 84.52
N TYR A 11 1.75 13.78 84.18
CA TYR A 11 2.44 13.91 82.90
C TYR A 11 3.54 12.87 82.72
N PHE A 12 4.40 12.66 83.72
CA PHE A 12 5.42 11.60 83.70
C PHE A 12 4.78 10.21 83.70
N PHE A 13 3.67 10.00 84.40
CA PHE A 13 2.91 8.76 84.37
C PHE A 13 2.29 8.50 82.99
N LEU A 14 1.70 9.52 82.35
CA LEU A 14 1.21 9.44 80.98
C LEU A 14 2.35 9.12 80.00
N VAL A 15 3.49 9.83 80.07
CA VAL A 15 4.68 9.57 79.25
C VAL A 15 5.19 8.14 79.44
N TRP A 16 5.20 7.62 80.67
CA TRP A 16 5.65 6.25 80.96
C TRP A 16 4.65 5.18 80.48
N VAL A 17 3.34 5.46 80.56
CA VAL A 17 2.29 4.59 80.01
C VAL A 17 2.34 4.55 78.48
N PHE A 18 2.61 5.68 77.81
CA PHE A 18 2.72 5.73 76.35
C PHE A 18 4.06 5.18 75.83
N ALA A 19 5.17 5.34 76.56
CA ALA A 19 6.47 4.78 76.19
C ALA A 19 6.52 3.23 76.28
N GLY A 20 5.60 2.61 77.02
CA GLY A 20 5.49 1.15 77.15
C GLY A 20 4.60 0.45 76.11
N CYS A 21 3.94 1.22 75.23
CA CYS A 21 2.99 0.70 74.25
C CYS A 21 3.69 0.17 72.99
N SER A 22 4.23 -1.04 73.08
CA SER A 22 4.83 -1.79 71.96
C SER A 22 3.85 -2.82 71.38
N THR A 23 3.91 -3.05 70.07
CA THR A 23 3.19 -4.13 69.36
C THR A 23 3.62 -5.53 69.84
N GLU A 24 4.79 -5.63 70.49
CA GLU A 24 5.26 -6.83 71.17
C GLU A 24 4.52 -7.11 72.49
N LYS A 25 3.49 -6.34 72.86
CA LYS A 25 2.65 -6.59 74.04
C LYS A 25 1.16 -6.49 73.68
N ASN A 26 0.43 -7.58 73.88
CA ASN A 26 -1.02 -7.60 73.68
C ASN A 26 -1.78 -7.39 75.00
N THR A 27 -1.95 -6.12 75.39
CA THR A 27 -2.70 -5.65 76.56
C THR A 27 -3.83 -4.72 76.11
N TRP A 28 -4.83 -4.47 76.98
CA TRP A 28 -5.91 -3.55 76.64
C TRP A 28 -5.40 -2.13 76.30
N ALA A 29 -4.43 -1.61 77.06
CA ALA A 29 -3.85 -0.29 76.83
C ALA A 29 -3.09 -0.21 75.49
N THR A 30 -2.25 -1.21 75.18
CA THR A 30 -1.54 -1.27 73.88
C THR A 30 -2.51 -1.38 72.71
N ARG A 31 -3.49 -2.29 72.77
CA ARG A 31 -4.50 -2.42 71.70
C ARG A 31 -5.26 -1.12 71.49
N THR A 32 -5.67 -0.44 72.56
CA THR A 32 -6.42 0.81 72.48
C THR A 32 -5.56 1.93 71.86
N PHE A 33 -4.29 2.05 72.27
CA PHE A 33 -3.35 3.01 71.70
C PHE A 33 -3.14 2.79 70.19
N HIS A 34 -2.81 1.56 69.79
CA HIS A 34 -2.58 1.23 68.38
C HIS A 34 -3.87 1.37 67.54
N ASN A 35 -5.03 1.01 68.08
CA ASN A 35 -6.31 1.19 67.38
C ASN A 35 -6.64 2.66 67.14
N ILE A 36 -6.44 3.54 68.13
CA ILE A 36 -6.74 4.98 68.00
C ILE A 36 -5.77 5.63 67.01
N ASN A 37 -4.47 5.34 67.11
CA ASN A 37 -3.49 5.87 66.17
C ASN A 37 -3.72 5.36 64.74
N SER A 38 -4.03 4.07 64.58
CA SER A 38 -4.36 3.49 63.29
C SER A 38 -5.57 4.18 62.66
N GLN A 39 -6.65 4.38 63.42
CA GLN A 39 -7.86 5.02 62.93
C GLN A 39 -7.62 6.47 62.48
N PHE A 40 -7.13 7.32 63.39
CA PHE A 40 -7.18 8.77 63.20
C PHE A 40 -5.93 9.34 62.55
N ASN A 41 -4.75 8.74 62.77
CA ASN A 41 -3.51 9.29 62.23
C ASN A 41 -3.16 8.70 60.87
N VAL A 42 -3.53 7.44 60.60
CA VAL A 42 -3.06 6.74 59.40
C VAL A 42 -4.19 6.37 58.45
N TYR A 43 -5.16 5.57 58.89
CA TYR A 43 -6.27 5.09 58.04
C TYR A 43 -7.15 6.24 57.53
N PHE A 44 -7.61 7.14 58.42
CA PHE A 44 -8.42 8.30 58.02
C PHE A 44 -7.73 9.12 56.93
N ASN A 45 -6.44 9.41 57.12
CA ASN A 45 -5.62 10.18 56.19
C ASN A 45 -5.32 9.44 54.88
N ALA A 46 -5.31 8.11 54.87
CA ALA A 46 -5.22 7.32 53.65
C ALA A 46 -6.56 7.34 52.90
N ASN A 47 -7.67 7.18 53.63
CA ASN A 47 -9.01 7.13 53.06
C ASN A 47 -9.41 8.47 52.42
N GLU A 48 -9.10 9.59 53.07
CA GLU A 48 -9.31 10.92 52.48
C GLU A 48 -8.49 11.12 51.18
N SER A 49 -7.28 10.55 51.11
CA SER A 49 -6.46 10.56 49.90
C SER A 49 -7.13 9.79 48.76
N VAL A 50 -7.63 8.58 49.03
CA VAL A 50 -8.37 7.79 48.04
C VAL A 50 -9.64 8.52 47.60
N LYS A 51 -10.44 9.07 48.53
CA LYS A 51 -11.65 9.83 48.20
C LYS A 51 -11.37 11.01 47.29
N LYS A 52 -10.31 11.77 47.57
CA LYS A 52 -9.89 12.91 46.75
C LYS A 52 -9.52 12.47 45.33
N GLY A 53 -8.77 11.38 45.18
CA GLY A 53 -8.46 10.83 43.87
C GLY A 53 -9.71 10.38 43.11
N VAL A 54 -10.63 9.65 43.76
CA VAL A 54 -11.90 9.23 43.15
C VAL A 54 -12.74 10.43 42.71
N LEU A 55 -12.84 11.49 43.52
CA LEU A 55 -13.52 12.73 43.12
C LEU A 55 -12.87 13.37 41.89
N THR A 56 -11.53 13.35 41.82
CA THR A 56 -10.79 13.87 40.67
C THR A 56 -11.13 13.12 39.38
N ILE A 57 -11.25 11.79 39.44
CA ILE A 57 -11.71 10.96 38.31
C ILE A 57 -13.14 11.37 37.90
N GLU A 58 -14.05 11.49 38.86
CA GLU A 58 -15.46 11.80 38.58
C GLU A 58 -15.66 13.18 37.93
N GLU A 59 -14.88 14.18 38.37
CA GLU A 59 -15.00 15.58 37.92
C GLU A 59 -14.21 15.89 36.64
N ARG A 60 -13.01 15.32 36.47
CA ARG A 60 -12.12 15.67 35.36
C ARG A 60 -12.27 14.79 34.13
N ILE A 61 -12.81 13.58 34.28
CA ILE A 61 -13.08 12.72 33.14
C ILE A 61 -14.49 13.03 32.61
N ASP A 62 -14.52 13.65 31.43
CA ASP A 62 -15.75 13.86 30.67
C ASP A 62 -16.26 12.54 30.07
N ASP A 63 -17.57 12.40 30.00
CA ASP A 63 -18.23 11.27 29.32
C ASP A 63 -18.23 11.50 27.80
N ASP A 64 -17.80 10.48 27.06
CA ASP A 64 -17.95 10.40 25.61
C ASP A 64 -19.25 9.67 25.27
N PHE A 65 -20.29 10.42 24.96
CA PHE A 65 -21.63 9.89 24.69
C PHE A 65 -21.78 9.23 23.32
N THR A 66 -20.74 9.26 22.47
CA THR A 66 -20.71 8.56 21.18
C THR A 66 -20.46 7.06 21.31
N ARG A 67 -20.02 6.61 22.50
CA ARG A 67 -19.72 5.22 22.82
C ARG A 67 -20.51 4.78 24.06
N ILE A 68 -20.64 3.47 24.27
CA ILE A 68 -21.20 2.92 25.52
C ILE A 68 -20.38 3.43 26.69
N LEU A 69 -21.01 4.14 27.63
CA LEU A 69 -20.30 4.69 28.78
C LEU A 69 -19.88 3.55 29.71
N PRO A 70 -18.65 3.56 30.24
CA PRO A 70 -18.26 2.60 31.27
C PRO A 70 -19.08 2.86 32.54
N ILE A 71 -19.46 1.80 33.25
CA ILE A 71 -20.15 1.95 34.54
C ILE A 71 -19.29 2.79 35.49
N TYR A 72 -18.00 2.46 35.57
CA TYR A 72 -17.02 3.19 36.36
C TYR A 72 -16.13 4.04 35.44
N LYS A 73 -16.08 5.37 35.67
CA LYS A 73 -15.13 6.24 34.97
C LYS A 73 -13.68 5.85 35.23
N SER A 74 -13.40 5.21 36.38
CA SER A 74 -12.08 4.69 36.72
C SER A 74 -11.60 3.57 35.79
N SER A 75 -12.45 2.95 34.99
CA SER A 75 -12.06 1.91 34.02
C SER A 75 -11.34 2.49 32.80
N LEU A 76 -11.41 3.81 32.57
CA LEU A 76 -10.74 4.45 31.44
C LEU A 76 -9.21 4.49 31.66
N PRO A 77 -8.38 4.14 30.66
CA PRO A 77 -6.92 4.05 30.83
C PRO A 77 -6.23 5.32 31.37
N SER A 78 -6.81 6.49 31.09
CA SER A 78 -6.29 7.78 31.58
C SER A 78 -6.50 8.00 33.09
N ALA A 79 -7.41 7.26 33.73
CA ALA A 79 -7.75 7.44 35.12
C ALA A 79 -6.59 7.09 36.07
N GLY A 80 -5.85 6.00 35.79
CA GLY A 80 -4.78 5.51 36.67
C GLY A 80 -3.65 6.53 36.89
N GLN A 81 -3.15 7.12 35.81
CA GLN A 81 -2.11 8.15 35.88
C GLN A 81 -2.60 9.43 36.56
N MET A 82 -3.87 9.80 36.35
CA MET A 82 -4.46 11.04 36.90
C MET A 82 -4.44 11.07 38.43
N VAL A 83 -4.65 9.94 39.08
CA VAL A 83 -4.76 9.85 40.56
C VAL A 83 -3.56 9.21 41.24
N LYS A 84 -2.50 8.89 40.47
CA LYS A 84 -1.36 8.10 40.96
C LYS A 84 -0.79 8.65 42.27
N SER A 85 -0.58 9.96 42.36
CA SER A 85 -0.04 10.62 43.56
C SER A 85 -0.96 10.49 44.79
N ASP A 86 -2.27 10.67 44.63
CA ASP A 86 -3.21 10.53 45.75
C ASP A 86 -3.29 9.06 46.22
N MET A 87 -3.17 8.10 45.30
CA MET A 87 -3.17 6.68 45.62
C MET A 87 -1.85 6.21 46.25
N ASP A 88 -0.68 6.69 45.77
CA ASP A 88 0.63 6.38 46.35
C ASP A 88 0.68 6.83 47.82
N ASN A 89 0.14 8.02 48.11
CA ASN A 89 0.02 8.53 49.47
C ASN A 89 -0.87 7.63 50.35
N ALA A 90 -1.96 7.07 49.80
CA ALA A 90 -2.80 6.14 50.52
C ALA A 90 -2.08 4.82 50.80
N ILE A 91 -1.38 4.27 49.80
CA ILE A 91 -0.60 3.03 49.90
C ILE A 91 0.49 3.17 50.97
N ILE A 92 1.31 4.22 50.91
CA ILE A 92 2.37 4.48 51.89
C ILE A 92 1.81 4.52 53.32
N LYS A 93 0.67 5.20 53.52
CA LYS A 93 0.02 5.28 54.83
C LYS A 93 -0.50 3.91 55.28
N CYS A 94 -1.19 3.17 54.42
CA CYS A 94 -1.69 1.83 54.75
C CYS A 94 -0.54 0.87 55.09
N SER A 95 0.52 0.84 54.28
CA SER A 95 1.73 0.05 54.57
C SER A 95 2.35 0.40 55.91
N LYS A 96 2.44 1.70 56.23
CA LYS A 96 2.96 2.16 57.53
C LYS A 96 2.08 1.73 58.71
N LEU A 97 0.75 1.75 58.56
CA LEU A 97 -0.18 1.27 59.57
C LEU A 97 0.06 -0.22 59.83
N ILE A 98 0.12 -1.01 58.76
CA ILE A 98 0.32 -2.46 58.82
C ILE A 98 1.65 -2.78 59.51
N GLU A 99 2.74 -2.12 59.11
CA GLU A 99 4.08 -2.34 59.66
C GLU A 99 4.19 -1.95 61.14
N ILE A 100 3.68 -0.77 61.53
CA ILE A 100 3.95 -0.18 62.85
C ILE A 100 2.87 -0.54 63.88
N HIS A 101 1.67 -0.91 63.45
CA HIS A 101 0.52 -1.07 64.35
C HIS A 101 -0.12 -2.46 64.30
N SER A 102 0.37 -3.39 63.49
CA SER A 102 -0.02 -4.80 63.57
C SER A 102 0.36 -5.39 64.94
N ILE A 103 -0.58 -6.12 65.55
CA ILE A 103 -0.38 -6.81 66.82
C ILE A 103 -0.69 -8.29 66.58
N THR A 104 0.33 -9.09 66.31
CA THR A 104 0.19 -10.55 66.11
C THR A 104 0.42 -11.37 67.39
N LYS A 105 0.96 -10.74 68.44
CA LYS A 105 1.24 -11.42 69.71
C LYS A 105 -0.04 -11.85 70.40
N LYS A 106 -0.14 -13.13 70.77
CA LYS A 106 -1.32 -13.67 71.48
C LYS A 106 -1.54 -13.01 72.85
N PRO A 107 -2.79 -12.81 73.28
CA PRO A 107 -3.12 -12.20 74.57
C PRO A 107 -2.72 -13.13 75.72
N LYS A 108 -2.41 -12.54 76.89
CA LYS A 108 -2.03 -13.32 78.08
C LYS A 108 -3.12 -14.34 78.44
N ARG A 109 -2.72 -15.60 78.64
CA ARG A 109 -3.61 -16.72 78.98
C ARG A 109 -4.41 -16.44 80.26
N GLN A 110 -5.73 -16.50 80.18
CA GLN A 110 -6.63 -16.39 81.35
C GLN A 110 -6.82 -17.74 82.05
N ARG A 111 -7.05 -17.71 83.37
CA ARG A 111 -7.25 -18.90 84.22
C ARG A 111 -8.62 -19.56 83.97
N GLN A 112 -9.66 -18.76 83.69
CA GLN A 112 -10.94 -19.24 83.17
C GLN A 112 -11.06 -18.80 81.71
N ARG A 113 -11.29 -19.73 80.79
CA ARG A 113 -11.36 -19.47 79.34
C ARG A 113 -12.79 -19.60 78.85
N THR A 114 -13.53 -18.49 78.83
CA THR A 114 -14.86 -18.44 78.21
C THR A 114 -14.77 -18.66 76.69
N ARG A 115 -15.86 -19.10 76.06
CA ARG A 115 -15.93 -19.25 74.58
C ARG A 115 -15.50 -17.96 73.86
N LYS A 116 -16.02 -16.81 74.30
CA LYS A 116 -15.61 -15.47 73.78
C LYS A 116 -14.11 -15.20 73.92
N TYR A 117 -13.47 -15.61 75.01
CA TYR A 117 -12.04 -15.44 75.17
C TYR A 117 -11.24 -16.38 74.24
N GLN A 118 -11.75 -17.59 73.99
CA GLN A 118 -11.12 -18.54 73.07
C GLN A 118 -11.20 -18.04 71.62
N GLU A 119 -12.36 -17.55 71.19
CA GLU A 119 -12.59 -16.89 69.88
C GLU A 119 -11.71 -15.66 69.72
N PHE A 120 -11.64 -14.80 70.76
CA PHE A 120 -10.73 -13.66 70.75
C PHE A 120 -9.25 -14.10 70.66
N ALA A 121 -8.82 -15.08 71.46
CA ALA A 121 -7.42 -15.53 71.47
C ALA A 121 -7.02 -16.31 70.20
N SER A 122 -7.97 -16.87 69.44
CA SER A 122 -7.68 -17.53 68.16
C SER A 122 -7.31 -16.55 67.05
N GLN A 123 -7.72 -15.28 67.13
CA GLN A 123 -7.39 -14.26 66.14
C GLN A 123 -5.89 -14.14 65.87
N GLU A 124 -5.49 -14.06 64.61
CA GLU A 124 -4.09 -13.87 64.21
C GLU A 124 -3.64 -12.40 64.34
N GLU A 125 -4.58 -11.48 64.25
CA GLU A 125 -4.38 -10.03 64.34
C GLU A 125 -5.32 -9.43 65.40
N PHE A 126 -4.82 -8.46 66.18
CA PHE A 126 -5.53 -7.86 67.30
C PHE A 126 -5.76 -6.34 67.16
N ASN A 127 -5.29 -5.75 66.06
CA ASN A 127 -5.63 -4.39 65.64
C ASN A 127 -6.73 -4.45 64.56
N LYS A 128 -7.86 -3.82 64.86
CA LYS A 128 -9.09 -3.85 64.05
C LYS A 128 -9.05 -3.03 62.76
N TRP A 129 -7.93 -2.38 62.46
CA TRP A 129 -7.79 -1.53 61.27
C TRP A 129 -6.83 -2.12 60.23
N ILE A 130 -6.31 -3.32 60.47
CA ILE A 130 -5.30 -3.95 59.60
C ILE A 130 -5.97 -4.47 58.33
N ASP A 131 -7.06 -5.21 58.47
CA ASP A 131 -7.90 -5.69 57.37
C ASP A 131 -8.48 -4.52 56.55
N ASP A 132 -9.00 -3.49 57.23
CA ASP A 132 -9.42 -2.21 56.64
C ASP A 132 -8.31 -1.55 55.82
N SER A 133 -7.07 -1.57 56.32
CA SER A 133 -5.92 -0.98 55.63
C SER A 133 -5.51 -1.78 54.40
N TYR A 134 -5.52 -3.11 54.46
CA TYR A 134 -5.30 -3.95 53.28
C TYR A 134 -6.39 -3.74 52.22
N LEU A 135 -7.67 -3.66 52.65
CA LEU A 135 -8.79 -3.36 51.75
C LEU A 135 -8.62 -1.98 51.09
N LEU A 136 -8.26 -0.96 51.86
CA LEU A 136 -8.05 0.40 51.34
C LEU A 136 -6.83 0.48 50.42
N MET A 137 -5.76 -0.24 50.73
CA MET A 137 -4.57 -0.36 49.89
C MET A 137 -4.89 -1.06 48.57
N GLY A 138 -5.69 -2.12 48.59
CA GLY A 138 -6.22 -2.76 47.39
C GLY A 138 -7.02 -1.80 46.51
N LYS A 139 -7.90 -0.98 47.11
CA LYS A 139 -8.65 0.06 46.38
C LYS A 139 -7.71 1.10 45.75
N ALA A 140 -6.68 1.52 46.47
CA ALA A 140 -5.70 2.46 45.94
C ALA A 140 -4.94 1.86 44.75
N TYR A 141 -4.48 0.62 44.84
CA TYR A 141 -3.87 -0.09 43.72
C TYR A 141 -4.82 -0.25 42.53
N PHE A 142 -6.10 -0.58 42.77
CA PHE A 142 -7.10 -0.68 41.71
C PHE A 142 -7.23 0.66 40.96
N TYR A 143 -7.37 1.77 41.69
CA TYR A 143 -7.49 3.09 41.06
C TYR A 143 -6.22 3.57 40.38
N GLN A 144 -5.03 3.04 40.73
CA GLN A 144 -3.79 3.23 39.98
C GLN A 144 -3.67 2.36 38.73
N HIS A 145 -4.64 1.49 38.48
CA HIS A 145 -4.60 0.43 37.47
C HIS A 145 -3.51 -0.62 37.72
N ASN A 146 -3.05 -0.72 38.97
CA ASN A 146 -2.28 -1.87 39.43
C ASN A 146 -3.25 -2.97 39.90
N PHE A 147 -3.96 -3.56 38.94
CA PHE A 147 -4.99 -4.56 39.23
C PHE A 147 -4.44 -5.83 39.89
N VAL A 148 -3.20 -6.22 39.58
CA VAL A 148 -2.54 -7.38 40.21
C VAL A 148 -2.30 -7.10 41.70
N GLY A 149 -1.73 -5.95 42.05
CA GLY A 149 -1.56 -5.54 43.44
C GLY A 149 -2.90 -5.40 44.17
N ALA A 150 -3.94 -4.95 43.48
CA ALA A 150 -5.28 -4.90 44.03
C ALA A 150 -5.81 -6.31 44.38
N ILE A 151 -5.72 -7.25 43.44
CA ILE A 151 -6.13 -8.65 43.61
C ILE A 151 -5.39 -9.31 44.78
N ASP A 152 -4.08 -9.10 44.88
CA ASP A 152 -3.29 -9.67 45.98
C ASP A 152 -3.79 -9.19 47.35
N ASN A 153 -4.09 -7.89 47.47
CA ASN A 153 -4.59 -7.29 48.71
C ASN A 153 -6.02 -7.76 49.04
N PHE A 154 -6.94 -7.72 48.07
CA PHE A 154 -8.31 -8.16 48.29
C PHE A 154 -8.39 -9.67 48.56
N GLY A 155 -7.62 -10.47 47.83
CA GLY A 155 -7.49 -11.91 48.05
C GLY A 155 -6.80 -12.25 49.38
N TYR A 156 -5.91 -11.39 49.88
CA TYR A 156 -5.40 -11.52 51.25
C TYR A 156 -6.51 -11.27 52.27
N VAL A 157 -7.29 -10.19 52.12
CA VAL A 157 -8.39 -9.88 53.04
C VAL A 157 -9.42 -11.02 53.08
N ALA A 158 -9.88 -11.46 51.91
CA ALA A 158 -10.89 -12.52 51.81
C ALA A 158 -10.43 -13.86 52.41
N ARG A 159 -9.13 -14.18 52.35
CA ARG A 159 -8.58 -15.44 52.91
C ARG A 159 -8.20 -15.34 54.38
N LYS A 160 -7.70 -14.19 54.83
CA LYS A 160 -7.15 -14.01 56.20
C LYS A 160 -8.17 -13.49 57.20
N TYR A 161 -9.20 -12.80 56.73
CA TYR A 161 -10.24 -12.23 57.58
C TYR A 161 -11.64 -12.69 57.12
N PRO A 162 -11.92 -14.00 57.05
CA PRO A 162 -13.18 -14.52 56.51
C PRO A 162 -14.42 -14.18 57.37
N ASP A 163 -14.21 -13.88 58.66
CA ASP A 163 -15.29 -13.55 59.61
C ASP A 163 -15.51 -12.03 59.76
N GLU A 164 -14.69 -11.19 59.11
CA GLU A 164 -14.77 -9.73 59.20
C GLU A 164 -15.59 -9.15 58.04
N GLU A 165 -16.27 -8.02 58.28
CA GLU A 165 -17.11 -7.35 57.27
C GLU A 165 -16.33 -6.89 56.03
N THR A 166 -15.00 -6.82 56.12
CA THR A 166 -14.11 -6.43 55.01
C THR A 166 -13.97 -7.51 53.94
N LYS A 167 -14.26 -8.79 54.25
CA LYS A 167 -14.28 -9.91 53.28
C LYS A 167 -15.25 -9.64 52.13
N ASP A 168 -16.51 -9.35 52.44
CA ASP A 168 -17.56 -9.25 51.42
C ASP A 168 -17.31 -8.05 50.50
N GLU A 169 -16.80 -6.95 51.07
CA GLU A 169 -16.38 -5.81 50.25
C GLU A 169 -15.16 -6.18 49.38
N ALA A 170 -14.14 -6.86 49.93
CA ALA A 170 -12.99 -7.31 49.17
C ALA A 170 -13.38 -8.22 47.99
N GLN A 171 -14.37 -9.11 48.17
CA GLN A 171 -14.87 -9.98 47.09
C GLN A 171 -15.50 -9.18 45.94
N ILE A 172 -16.28 -8.13 46.23
CA ILE A 172 -16.80 -7.23 45.17
C ILE A 172 -15.66 -6.56 44.41
N TRP A 173 -14.62 -6.13 45.12
CA TRP A 173 -13.46 -5.53 44.47
C TRP A 173 -12.59 -6.54 43.71
N LEU A 174 -12.57 -7.82 44.10
CA LEU A 174 -11.99 -8.89 43.30
C LEU A 174 -12.74 -9.05 41.99
N ILE A 175 -14.08 -9.08 42.00
CA ILE A 175 -14.89 -9.15 40.77
C ILE A 175 -14.51 -8.01 39.82
N ARG A 176 -14.45 -6.77 40.34
CA ARG A 176 -14.05 -5.61 39.55
C ARG A 176 -12.63 -5.74 39.01
N SER A 177 -11.68 -6.15 39.84
CA SER A 177 -10.27 -6.28 39.42
C SER A 177 -10.06 -7.36 38.37
N TYR A 178 -10.75 -8.50 38.51
CA TYR A 178 -10.73 -9.58 37.51
C TYR A 178 -11.42 -9.15 36.21
N ALA A 179 -12.55 -8.43 36.30
CA ALA A 179 -13.24 -7.91 35.13
C ALA A 179 -12.36 -6.90 34.34
N GLU A 180 -11.61 -6.02 35.01
CA GLU A 180 -10.67 -5.10 34.35
C GLU A 180 -9.49 -5.81 33.67
N LEU A 181 -9.12 -7.01 34.15
CA LEU A 181 -8.09 -7.86 33.54
C LEU A 181 -8.66 -8.87 32.54
N GLU A 182 -9.96 -8.81 32.25
CA GLU A 182 -10.67 -9.78 31.39
C GLU A 182 -10.55 -11.24 31.88
N ARG A 183 -10.29 -11.42 33.18
CA ARG A 183 -10.20 -12.72 33.87
C ARG A 183 -11.59 -13.17 34.31
N PHE A 184 -12.44 -13.43 33.32
CA PHE A 184 -13.88 -13.62 33.55
C PHE A 184 -14.21 -14.90 34.33
N ALA A 185 -13.40 -15.95 34.22
CA ALA A 185 -13.61 -17.20 34.96
C ALA A 185 -13.50 -16.97 36.48
N GLU A 186 -12.43 -16.30 36.92
CA GLU A 186 -12.20 -15.99 38.33
C GLU A 186 -13.23 -14.99 38.87
N ALA A 187 -13.62 -13.99 38.07
CA ALA A 187 -14.72 -13.09 38.43
C ALA A 187 -16.03 -13.87 38.65
N SER A 188 -16.35 -14.82 37.75
CA SER A 188 -17.55 -15.65 37.83
C SER A 188 -17.56 -16.55 39.07
N GLU A 189 -16.42 -17.17 39.41
CA GLU A 189 -16.27 -17.96 40.64
C GLU A 189 -16.59 -17.12 41.90
N VAL A 190 -16.06 -15.89 41.96
CA VAL A 190 -16.34 -14.98 43.09
C VAL A 190 -17.81 -14.56 43.10
N ILE A 191 -18.42 -14.26 41.96
CA ILE A 191 -19.85 -13.92 41.86
C ILE A 191 -20.71 -15.08 42.38
N GLN A 192 -20.45 -16.31 41.94
CA GLN A 192 -21.19 -17.50 42.37
C GLN A 192 -21.02 -17.77 43.86
N ALA A 193 -19.80 -17.59 44.40
CA ALA A 193 -19.54 -17.75 45.82
C ALA A 193 -20.36 -16.76 46.66
N ILE A 194 -20.46 -15.49 46.23
CA ILE A 194 -21.28 -14.47 46.92
C ILE A 194 -22.78 -14.78 46.77
N GLN A 195 -23.24 -15.19 45.59
CA GLN A 195 -24.66 -15.48 45.36
C GLN A 195 -25.19 -16.66 46.19
N ASN A 196 -24.31 -17.58 46.57
CA ASN A 196 -24.63 -18.72 47.43
C ASN A 196 -24.45 -18.41 48.94
N ASP A 197 -24.05 -17.19 49.31
CA ASP A 197 -23.85 -16.76 50.69
C ASP A 197 -25.12 -16.08 51.23
N ASP A 198 -25.94 -16.83 51.98
CA ASP A 198 -27.17 -16.34 52.60
C ASP A 198 -26.93 -15.23 53.64
N GLU A 199 -25.70 -15.08 54.14
CA GLU A 199 -25.32 -14.07 55.13
C GLU A 199 -24.77 -12.77 54.50
N PHE A 200 -24.74 -12.69 53.16
CA PHE A 200 -24.17 -11.53 52.47
C PHE A 200 -24.85 -10.19 52.87
N PRO A 201 -24.07 -9.14 53.20
CA PRO A 201 -24.65 -7.89 53.72
C PRO A 201 -25.55 -7.16 52.72
N LYS A 202 -26.82 -6.93 53.09
CA LYS A 202 -27.79 -6.17 52.27
C LYS A 202 -27.32 -4.79 51.83
N ARG A 203 -26.45 -4.15 52.62
CA ARG A 203 -25.85 -2.84 52.30
C ARG A 203 -24.95 -2.88 51.05
N LEU A 204 -24.39 -4.05 50.74
CA LEU A 204 -23.46 -4.28 49.63
C LEU A 204 -24.13 -4.82 48.36
N GLU A 205 -25.39 -5.26 48.42
CA GLU A 205 -26.13 -5.77 47.24
C GLU A 205 -26.14 -4.78 46.07
N LYS A 206 -26.18 -3.48 46.36
CA LYS A 206 -26.11 -2.42 45.35
C LYS A 206 -24.74 -2.44 44.64
N ASP A 207 -23.66 -2.53 45.40
CA ASP A 207 -22.30 -2.50 44.85
C ASP A 207 -21.96 -3.81 44.11
N LEU A 208 -22.46 -4.96 44.60
CA LEU A 208 -22.39 -6.24 43.90
C LEU A 208 -23.12 -6.20 42.55
N ALA A 209 -24.35 -5.66 42.51
CA ALA A 209 -25.11 -5.54 41.27
C ALA A 209 -24.40 -4.67 40.23
N ILE A 210 -23.80 -3.55 40.65
CA ILE A 210 -23.03 -2.67 39.76
C ILE A 210 -21.78 -3.40 39.23
N ALA A 211 -21.03 -4.09 40.10
CA ALA A 211 -19.84 -4.84 39.69
C ALA A 211 -20.18 -6.01 38.74
N THR A 212 -21.30 -6.69 38.99
CA THR A 212 -21.76 -7.81 38.15
C THR A 212 -22.27 -7.31 36.79
N ALA A 213 -22.97 -6.17 36.76
CA ALA A 213 -23.34 -5.52 35.51
C ALA A 213 -22.11 -5.14 34.66
N ASP A 214 -21.08 -4.58 35.30
CA ASP A 214 -19.82 -4.20 34.63
C ASP A 214 -19.10 -5.43 34.05
N PHE A 215 -19.07 -6.53 34.81
CA PHE A 215 -18.56 -7.82 34.37
C PHE A 215 -19.26 -8.36 33.10
N TYR A 216 -20.60 -8.33 33.06
CA TYR A 216 -21.33 -8.77 31.86
C TYR A 216 -21.18 -7.79 30.69
N MET A 217 -21.11 -6.48 30.95
CA MET A 217 -20.84 -5.47 29.91
C MET A 217 -19.49 -5.69 29.23
N LYS A 218 -18.44 -6.01 30.00
CA LYS A 218 -17.10 -6.28 29.44
C LYS A 218 -17.05 -7.57 28.62
N GLN A 219 -17.92 -8.54 28.89
CA GLN A 219 -18.12 -9.74 28.06
C GLN A 219 -19.04 -9.50 26.86
N GLN A 220 -19.58 -8.28 26.70
CA GLN A 220 -20.58 -7.93 25.69
C GLN A 220 -21.91 -8.69 25.83
N GLU A 221 -22.17 -9.27 27.00
CA GLU A 221 -23.43 -9.94 27.34
C GLU A 221 -24.46 -8.91 27.87
N TYR A 222 -24.90 -8.02 26.99
CA TYR A 222 -25.70 -6.85 27.37
C TYR A 222 -27.06 -7.20 28.00
N ALA A 223 -27.70 -8.30 27.59
CA ALA A 223 -28.97 -8.74 28.16
C ALA A 223 -28.85 -9.12 29.64
N GLU A 224 -27.77 -9.79 30.04
CA GLU A 224 -27.52 -10.12 31.45
C GLU A 224 -27.11 -8.87 32.23
N ALA A 225 -26.27 -8.01 31.65
CA ALA A 225 -25.89 -6.74 32.26
C ALA A 225 -27.10 -5.88 32.64
N ILE A 226 -28.12 -5.80 31.77
CA ILE A 226 -29.36 -5.04 32.02
C ILE A 226 -30.09 -5.54 33.27
N LYS A 227 -30.17 -6.86 33.51
CA LYS A 227 -30.83 -7.42 34.70
C LYS A 227 -30.17 -6.94 35.99
N PHE A 228 -28.84 -6.88 36.01
CA PHE A 228 -28.09 -6.39 37.17
C PHE A 228 -28.12 -4.86 37.28
N LEU A 229 -28.12 -4.13 36.15
CA LEU A 229 -28.34 -2.68 36.14
C LEU A 229 -29.70 -2.31 36.71
N ASP A 230 -30.76 -3.06 36.41
CA ASP A 230 -32.10 -2.83 36.96
C ASP A 230 -32.12 -2.91 38.50
N ILE A 231 -31.41 -3.90 39.05
CA ILE A 231 -31.24 -4.06 40.51
C ILE A 231 -30.45 -2.86 41.06
N ALA A 232 -29.34 -2.49 40.41
CA ALA A 232 -28.50 -1.37 40.81
C ALA A 232 -29.26 -0.03 40.79
N ILE A 233 -30.06 0.23 39.76
CA ILE A 233 -30.86 1.46 39.58
C ILE A 233 -31.97 1.56 40.63
N LYS A 234 -32.62 0.43 40.97
CA LYS A 234 -33.62 0.38 42.05
C LYS A 234 -33.00 0.69 43.41
N LYS A 235 -31.79 0.19 43.68
CA LYS A 235 -31.09 0.36 44.96
C LYS A 235 -30.28 1.67 45.07
N THR A 236 -30.02 2.37 43.96
CA THR A 236 -29.29 3.63 43.96
C THR A 236 -30.20 4.81 44.32
N THR A 237 -29.87 5.51 45.40
CA THR A 237 -30.65 6.65 45.92
C THR A 237 -30.21 8.00 45.32
N PHE A 238 -28.92 8.19 45.05
CA PHE A 238 -28.41 9.45 44.53
C PHE A 238 -28.76 9.63 43.05
N LYS A 239 -29.53 10.69 42.75
CA LYS A 239 -30.11 10.94 41.43
C LYS A 239 -29.09 10.97 40.29
N GLY A 240 -27.92 11.60 40.48
CA GLY A 240 -26.88 11.67 39.44
C GLY A 240 -26.27 10.31 39.08
N LYS A 241 -25.97 9.47 40.08
CA LYS A 241 -25.46 8.10 39.84
C LYS A 241 -26.53 7.21 39.20
N LYS A 242 -27.78 7.37 39.64
CA LYS A 242 -28.92 6.67 39.05
C LYS A 242 -29.12 7.06 37.58
N ALA A 243 -28.96 8.34 37.25
CA ALA A 243 -29.05 8.84 35.88
C ALA A 243 -27.97 8.23 34.97
N ARG A 244 -26.72 8.12 35.45
CA ARG A 244 -25.65 7.43 34.71
C ARG A 244 -26.00 5.98 34.41
N LEU A 245 -26.41 5.21 35.42
CA LEU A 245 -26.76 3.80 35.23
C LEU A 245 -27.93 3.64 34.26
N LYS A 246 -28.96 4.51 34.36
CA LYS A 246 -30.10 4.50 33.43
C LYS A 246 -29.70 4.89 32.00
N TYR A 247 -28.72 5.77 31.84
CA TYR A 247 -28.17 6.14 30.54
C TYR A 247 -27.44 4.96 29.90
N ILE A 248 -26.62 4.25 30.67
CA ILE A 248 -25.92 3.04 30.22
C ILE A 248 -26.92 1.96 29.83
N GLU A 249 -27.95 1.73 30.65
CA GLU A 249 -29.05 0.80 30.31
C GLU A 249 -29.72 1.15 28.97
N ALA A 250 -29.93 2.45 28.70
CA ALA A 250 -30.47 2.91 27.42
C ALA A 250 -29.55 2.59 26.24
N GLN A 251 -28.23 2.76 26.41
CA GLN A 251 -27.23 2.38 25.41
C GLN A 251 -27.24 0.86 25.18
N LEU A 252 -27.35 0.05 26.23
CA LEU A 252 -27.42 -1.41 26.08
C LEU A 252 -28.67 -1.87 25.33
N TYR A 253 -29.84 -1.26 25.57
CA TYR A 253 -31.03 -1.54 24.77
C TYR A 253 -30.85 -1.15 23.30
N GLN A 254 -30.14 -0.06 23.02
CA GLN A 254 -29.85 0.36 21.65
C GLN A 254 -28.98 -0.67 20.92
N GLU A 255 -27.92 -1.18 21.56
CA GLU A 255 -27.06 -2.24 21.01
C GLU A 255 -27.80 -3.55 20.77
N LEU A 256 -28.78 -3.88 21.62
CA LEU A 256 -29.64 -5.06 21.45
C LEU A 256 -30.71 -4.90 20.36
N GLY A 257 -30.76 -3.76 19.67
CA GLY A 257 -31.79 -3.50 18.65
C GLY A 257 -33.19 -3.33 19.25
N MET A 258 -33.28 -2.82 20.49
CA MET A 258 -34.52 -2.59 21.24
C MET A 258 -34.84 -1.09 21.36
N PRO A 259 -35.25 -0.43 20.24
CA PRO A 259 -35.35 1.04 20.15
C PRO A 259 -36.39 1.65 21.09
N GLU A 260 -37.50 0.97 21.37
CA GLU A 260 -38.56 1.47 22.24
C GLU A 260 -38.06 1.58 23.68
N GLN A 261 -37.46 0.50 24.20
CA GLN A 261 -36.86 0.45 25.53
C GLN A 261 -35.70 1.43 25.65
N ALA A 262 -34.87 1.55 24.62
CA ALA A 262 -33.78 2.53 24.58
C ALA A 262 -34.33 3.96 24.69
N SER A 263 -35.33 4.33 23.88
CA SER A 263 -35.92 5.67 23.90
C SER A 263 -36.57 5.98 25.25
N GLU A 264 -37.32 5.04 25.83
CA GLU A 264 -37.93 5.21 27.15
C GLU A 264 -36.86 5.41 28.24
N ALA A 265 -35.79 4.59 28.23
CA ALA A 265 -34.70 4.68 29.19
C ALA A 265 -33.96 6.02 29.08
N TYR A 266 -33.65 6.49 27.87
CA TYR A 266 -33.07 7.81 27.64
C TYR A 266 -33.98 8.95 28.13
N LEU A 267 -35.28 8.89 27.86
CA LEU A 267 -36.22 9.89 28.38
C LEU A 267 -36.31 9.86 29.91
N ALA A 268 -36.21 8.67 30.52
CA ALA A 268 -36.18 8.52 31.98
C ALA A 268 -34.95 9.21 32.59
N VAL A 269 -33.78 9.19 31.93
CA VAL A 269 -32.57 9.89 32.37
C VAL A 269 -32.85 11.38 32.58
N THR A 270 -33.59 12.03 31.67
CA THR A 270 -33.88 13.48 31.77
C THR A 270 -34.68 13.86 33.02
N LYS A 271 -35.44 12.92 33.59
CA LYS A 271 -36.23 13.12 34.82
C LYS A 271 -35.40 12.89 36.10
N MET A 272 -34.18 12.37 35.99
CA MET A 272 -33.29 12.05 37.10
C MET A 272 -32.30 13.17 37.43
N ASN A 273 -32.55 14.41 36.98
CA ASN A 273 -31.67 15.57 37.18
C ASN A 273 -30.18 15.32 36.83
N PRO A 274 -29.88 14.79 35.62
CA PRO A 274 -28.51 14.57 35.16
C PRO A 274 -27.79 15.90 34.91
N GLY A 275 -26.45 15.84 34.80
CA GLY A 275 -25.67 16.97 34.30
C GLY A 275 -26.11 17.38 32.90
N TYR A 276 -25.91 18.65 32.53
CA TYR A 276 -26.41 19.23 31.28
C TYR A 276 -26.05 18.41 30.04
N LYS A 277 -24.77 18.02 29.88
CA LYS A 277 -24.31 17.23 28.73
C LYS A 277 -25.04 15.89 28.61
N MET A 278 -25.25 15.17 29.72
CA MET A 278 -25.98 13.90 29.73
C MET A 278 -27.48 14.10 29.44
N ALA A 279 -28.09 15.15 30.00
CA ALA A 279 -29.47 15.51 29.72
C ALA A 279 -29.68 15.80 28.22
N PHE A 280 -28.73 16.52 27.62
CA PHE A 280 -28.72 16.85 26.21
C PHE A 280 -28.59 15.59 25.35
N ASN A 281 -27.56 14.78 25.58
CA ASN A 281 -27.31 13.56 24.80
C ASN A 281 -28.43 12.54 24.95
N ALA A 282 -29.03 12.40 26.14
CA ALA A 282 -30.17 11.50 26.31
C ALA A 282 -31.36 11.90 25.42
N LYS A 283 -31.62 13.20 25.24
CA LYS A 283 -32.70 13.65 24.34
C LYS A 283 -32.35 13.42 22.87
N ILE A 284 -31.11 13.69 22.48
CA ILE A 284 -30.63 13.44 21.11
C ILE A 284 -30.72 11.95 20.78
N ASN A 285 -30.19 11.09 21.65
CA ASN A 285 -30.19 9.65 21.42
C ASN A 285 -31.61 9.06 21.47
N SER A 286 -32.50 9.54 22.34
CA SER A 286 -33.92 9.16 22.33
C SER A 286 -34.60 9.44 20.99
N ALA A 287 -34.28 10.56 20.35
CA ALA A 287 -34.78 10.88 19.00
C ALA A 287 -34.10 10.03 17.91
N GLY A 288 -32.81 9.74 18.05
CA GLY A 288 -32.06 8.90 17.11
C GLY A 288 -32.52 7.44 17.08
N VAL A 289 -32.90 6.88 18.24
CA VAL A 289 -33.40 5.49 18.35
C VAL A 289 -34.92 5.38 18.16
N PHE A 290 -35.59 6.44 17.72
CA PHE A 290 -37.05 6.43 17.54
C PHE A 290 -37.46 5.46 16.41
N SER A 291 -38.34 4.50 16.72
CA SER A 291 -38.77 3.44 15.80
C SER A 291 -39.94 3.83 14.88
N GLY A 292 -40.44 5.07 14.95
CA GLY A 292 -41.65 5.51 14.22
C GLY A 292 -42.95 5.33 15.02
N ILE A 293 -42.93 4.57 16.12
CA ILE A 293 -44.08 4.32 17.00
C ILE A 293 -43.94 5.21 18.26
N GLY A 294 -44.82 6.21 18.41
CA GLY A 294 -44.82 7.16 19.53
C GLY A 294 -45.15 8.60 19.10
N ASP A 295 -45.09 9.54 20.04
CA ASP A 295 -45.40 10.97 19.77
C ASP A 295 -44.18 11.71 19.17
N SER A 296 -43.91 11.44 17.89
CA SER A 296 -42.85 12.11 17.12
C SER A 296 -42.99 13.64 17.15
N GLU A 297 -44.22 14.16 17.13
CA GLU A 297 -44.49 15.60 17.18
C GLU A 297 -44.02 16.24 18.48
N LYS A 298 -44.15 15.52 19.61
CA LYS A 298 -43.58 15.97 20.88
C LYS A 298 -42.06 16.01 20.84
N LEU A 299 -41.39 14.99 20.29
CA LEU A 299 -39.93 14.98 20.14
C LEU A 299 -39.45 16.13 19.26
N LYS A 300 -40.09 16.37 18.10
CA LYS A 300 -39.80 17.51 17.23
C LYS A 300 -39.98 18.84 17.94
N LYS A 301 -41.07 19.02 18.72
CA LYS A 301 -41.29 20.25 19.51
C LYS A 301 -40.19 20.45 20.54
N GLU A 302 -39.74 19.39 21.20
CA GLU A 302 -38.64 19.44 22.16
C GLU A 302 -37.30 19.79 21.49
N LEU A 303 -36.95 19.14 20.38
CA LEU A 303 -35.74 19.44 19.61
C LEU A 303 -35.75 20.88 19.05
N ASN A 304 -36.89 21.35 18.54
CA ASN A 304 -37.03 22.74 18.09
C ASN A 304 -36.91 23.74 19.25
N LYS A 305 -37.40 23.39 20.45
CA LYS A 305 -37.18 24.20 21.65
C LYS A 305 -35.69 24.22 22.01
N MET A 306 -34.99 23.10 21.87
CA MET A 306 -33.54 23.01 22.10
C MET A 306 -32.76 23.88 21.10
N LEU A 307 -33.12 23.92 19.82
CA LEU A 307 -32.49 24.81 18.83
C LEU A 307 -32.59 26.30 19.20
N ARG A 308 -33.70 26.70 19.83
CA ARG A 308 -33.96 28.08 20.26
C ARG A 308 -33.25 28.46 21.56
N ASP A 309 -32.83 27.49 22.37
CA ASP A 309 -32.11 27.75 23.61
C ASP A 309 -30.64 28.08 23.31
N ASN A 310 -30.20 29.26 23.72
CA ASN A 310 -28.82 29.74 23.50
C ASN A 310 -27.77 28.82 24.13
N LYS A 311 -28.12 28.04 25.16
CA LYS A 311 -27.19 27.08 25.77
C LYS A 311 -26.80 25.93 24.85
N ASN A 312 -27.62 25.64 23.83
CA ASN A 312 -27.37 24.58 22.86
C ASN A 312 -26.67 25.07 21.60
N PHE A 313 -26.15 26.31 21.57
CA PHE A 313 -25.54 26.88 20.36
C PHE A 313 -24.48 25.95 19.74
N ASP A 314 -23.60 25.40 20.58
CA ASP A 314 -22.53 24.49 20.18
C ASP A 314 -22.98 23.08 19.78
N PHE A 315 -24.26 22.74 20.01
CA PHE A 315 -24.84 21.42 19.73
C PHE A 315 -25.97 21.45 18.70
N ARG A 316 -26.14 22.59 18.01
CA ARG A 316 -27.21 22.76 17.01
C ARG A 316 -27.09 21.78 15.86
N ASP A 317 -25.88 21.42 15.50
CA ASP A 317 -25.59 20.38 14.52
C ASP A 317 -26.24 19.05 14.88
N GLN A 318 -25.97 18.54 16.08
CA GLN A 318 -26.53 17.28 16.57
C GLN A 318 -28.06 17.33 16.66
N ILE A 319 -28.63 18.48 17.02
CA ILE A 319 -30.08 18.67 17.03
C ILE A 319 -30.66 18.63 15.61
N TYR A 320 -30.05 19.32 14.64
CA TYR A 320 -30.48 19.28 13.25
C TYR A 320 -30.38 17.86 12.68
N PHE A 321 -29.31 17.14 12.99
CA PHE A 321 -29.14 15.74 12.60
C PHE A 321 -30.25 14.85 13.17
N ALA A 322 -30.55 14.99 14.47
CA ALA A 322 -31.64 14.25 15.12
C ALA A 322 -33.02 14.57 14.49
N ILE A 323 -33.29 15.84 14.16
CA ILE A 323 -34.51 16.22 13.44
C ILE A 323 -34.53 15.59 12.03
N GLY A 324 -33.39 15.58 11.34
CA GLY A 324 -33.23 14.91 10.06
C GLY A 324 -33.60 13.43 10.13
N ASN A 325 -33.06 12.71 11.13
CA ASN A 325 -33.36 11.29 11.37
C ASN A 325 -34.85 11.03 11.61
N LEU A 326 -35.52 11.89 12.39
CA LEU A 326 -36.97 11.76 12.60
C LEU A 326 -37.75 11.89 11.30
N TYR A 327 -37.47 12.92 10.49
CA TYR A 327 -38.15 13.10 9.20
C TYR A 327 -37.81 11.99 8.20
N PHE A 328 -36.58 11.48 8.22
CA PHE A 328 -36.17 10.36 7.38
C PHE A 328 -36.95 9.10 7.73
N LYS A 329 -37.10 8.78 9.02
CA LYS A 329 -37.92 7.65 9.51
C LYS A 329 -39.40 7.78 9.20
N GLU A 330 -39.93 9.00 9.15
CA GLU A 330 -41.30 9.29 8.72
C GLU A 330 -41.50 9.23 7.19
N GLY A 331 -40.42 9.00 6.42
CA GLY A 331 -40.44 8.97 4.96
C GLY A 331 -40.42 10.36 4.30
N ASN A 332 -40.29 11.46 5.07
CA ASN A 332 -40.16 12.81 4.53
C ASN A 332 -38.70 13.15 4.21
N ARG A 333 -38.21 12.47 3.16
CA ARG A 333 -36.84 12.58 2.65
C ARG A 333 -36.40 14.04 2.36
N PRO A 334 -37.16 14.89 1.63
CA PRO A 334 -36.71 16.25 1.32
C PRO A 334 -36.47 17.11 2.56
N VAL A 335 -37.34 16.98 3.58
CA VAL A 335 -37.18 17.72 4.83
C VAL A 335 -36.02 17.15 5.66
N ALA A 336 -35.80 15.84 5.61
CA ALA A 336 -34.64 15.20 6.24
C ALA A 336 -33.32 15.75 5.63
N ALA A 337 -33.18 15.71 4.31
CA ALA A 337 -32.01 16.26 3.60
C ALA A 337 -31.76 17.73 3.97
N GLY A 338 -32.81 18.55 4.00
CA GLY A 338 -32.70 19.95 4.41
C GLY A 338 -32.19 20.14 5.85
N ASN A 339 -32.53 19.23 6.77
CA ASN A 339 -32.02 19.28 8.14
C ASN A 339 -30.60 18.72 8.27
N TYR A 340 -30.25 17.66 7.55
CA TYR A 340 -28.87 17.19 7.48
C TYR A 340 -27.94 18.26 6.89
N ALA A 341 -28.39 19.00 5.88
CA ALA A 341 -27.60 20.09 5.31
C ALA A 341 -27.39 21.23 6.32
N LYS A 342 -28.41 21.55 7.13
CA LYS A 342 -28.27 22.47 8.26
C LYS A 342 -27.32 21.94 9.33
N SER A 343 -27.31 20.62 9.56
CA SER A 343 -26.35 19.98 10.46
C SER A 343 -24.91 20.17 9.97
N VAL A 344 -24.63 19.85 8.71
CA VAL A 344 -23.31 20.07 8.07
C VAL A 344 -22.85 21.52 8.22
N THR A 345 -23.74 22.48 7.93
CA THR A 345 -23.43 23.91 8.03
C THR A 345 -23.21 24.37 9.48
N ALA A 346 -23.91 23.78 10.45
CA ALA A 346 -23.78 24.10 11.86
C ALA A 346 -22.57 23.44 12.53
N SER A 347 -22.00 22.36 11.96
CA SER A 347 -20.86 21.62 12.50
C SER A 347 -19.50 22.29 12.21
N PHE A 348 -19.27 23.49 12.75
CA PHE A 348 -17.99 24.20 12.55
C PHE A 348 -16.84 23.67 13.44
N ASN A 349 -17.14 23.36 14.70
CA ASN A 349 -16.16 22.81 15.66
C ASN A 349 -16.26 21.29 15.83
N ASN A 350 -17.29 20.66 15.28
CA ASN A 350 -17.58 19.25 15.44
C ASN A 350 -17.36 18.50 14.13
N GLN A 351 -16.08 18.21 13.86
CA GLN A 351 -15.66 17.52 12.63
C GLN A 351 -16.36 16.16 12.46
N PHE A 352 -16.52 15.40 13.55
CA PHE A 352 -17.21 14.12 13.51
C PHE A 352 -18.66 14.25 13.04
N GLN A 353 -19.44 15.17 13.62
CA GLN A 353 -20.84 15.39 13.20
C GLN A 353 -20.92 15.93 11.77
N ARG A 354 -19.96 16.74 11.34
CA ARG A 354 -19.88 17.24 9.96
C ARG A 354 -19.69 16.09 8.99
N ALA A 355 -18.75 15.19 9.26
CA ALA A 355 -18.51 13.99 8.46
C ALA A 355 -19.77 13.11 8.41
N LEU A 356 -20.32 12.75 9.59
CA LEU A 356 -21.51 11.92 9.68
C LEU A 356 -22.69 12.48 8.89
N SER A 357 -22.97 13.78 9.04
CA SER A 357 -24.07 14.45 8.32
C SER A 357 -23.82 14.53 6.82
N SER A 358 -22.55 14.67 6.40
CA SER A 358 -22.17 14.70 4.99
C SER A 358 -22.31 13.34 4.35
N ILE A 359 -21.82 12.27 5.00
CA ILE A 359 -22.00 10.88 4.53
C ILE A 359 -23.49 10.54 4.43
N THR A 360 -24.28 10.85 5.46
CA THR A 360 -25.73 10.58 5.45
C THR A 360 -26.44 11.27 4.28
N LEU A 361 -26.04 12.51 3.94
CA LEU A 361 -26.55 13.20 2.76
C LEU A 361 -26.06 12.58 1.46
N ALA A 362 -24.78 12.20 1.41
CA ALA A 362 -24.18 11.61 0.23
C ALA A 362 -24.87 10.29 -0.12
N ASP A 363 -25.06 9.41 0.86
CA ASP A 363 -25.81 8.15 0.73
C ASP A 363 -27.23 8.41 0.23
N MET A 364 -27.91 9.39 0.83
CA MET A 364 -29.27 9.75 0.44
C MET A 364 -29.34 10.24 -1.01
N TYR A 365 -28.43 11.12 -1.44
CA TYR A 365 -28.36 11.59 -2.81
C TYR A 365 -27.94 10.50 -3.78
N PHE A 366 -27.10 9.56 -3.34
CA PHE A 366 -26.70 8.40 -4.12
C PHE A 366 -27.90 7.50 -4.41
N GLU A 367 -28.70 7.19 -3.38
CA GLU A 367 -29.96 6.44 -3.52
C GLU A 367 -30.97 7.18 -4.43
N ASP A 368 -31.05 8.50 -4.32
CA ASP A 368 -31.92 9.35 -5.16
C ASP A 368 -31.36 9.54 -6.59
N LEU A 369 -30.24 8.88 -6.94
CA LEU A 369 -29.55 8.93 -8.24
C LEU A 369 -29.01 10.32 -8.60
N GLU A 370 -28.85 11.20 -7.62
CA GLU A 370 -28.26 12.53 -7.74
C GLU A 370 -26.74 12.48 -7.52
N TYR A 371 -26.04 11.71 -8.37
CA TYR A 371 -24.62 11.37 -8.20
C TYR A 371 -23.68 12.57 -8.03
N ARG A 372 -23.95 13.69 -8.72
CA ARG A 372 -23.17 14.93 -8.58
C ARG A 372 -23.28 15.51 -7.17
N LYS A 373 -24.47 15.49 -6.55
CA LYS A 373 -24.65 15.97 -5.17
C LYS A 373 -24.06 14.97 -4.18
N ALA A 374 -24.23 13.67 -4.43
CA ALA A 374 -23.62 12.63 -3.62
C ALA A 374 -22.09 12.78 -3.55
N GLN A 375 -21.44 12.94 -4.71
CA GLN A 375 -20.00 13.14 -4.83
C GLN A 375 -19.53 14.37 -4.03
N ALA A 376 -20.21 15.51 -4.13
CA ALA A 376 -19.83 16.72 -3.39
C ALA A 376 -19.89 16.55 -1.87
N TYR A 377 -20.85 15.79 -1.35
CA TYR A 377 -20.96 15.51 0.09
C TYR A 377 -19.98 14.42 0.55
N TYR A 378 -19.70 13.41 -0.27
CA TYR A 378 -18.62 12.46 0.02
C TYR A 378 -17.25 13.14 0.03
N ASP A 379 -16.95 14.02 -0.93
CA ASP A 379 -15.73 14.83 -0.94
C ASP A 379 -15.58 15.63 0.36
N SER A 380 -16.66 16.31 0.75
CA SER A 380 -16.71 17.05 2.02
C SER A 380 -16.45 16.18 3.25
N ALA A 381 -16.88 14.92 3.24
CA ALA A 381 -16.62 13.96 4.31
C ALA A 381 -15.17 13.45 4.29
N MET A 382 -14.63 13.11 3.11
CA MET A 382 -13.27 12.59 2.92
C MET A 382 -12.18 13.60 3.29
N ILE A 383 -12.48 14.90 3.27
CA ILE A 383 -11.58 15.93 3.81
C ILE A 383 -11.41 15.84 5.34
N ILE A 384 -12.39 15.23 6.03
CA ILE A 384 -12.50 15.26 7.50
C ILE A 384 -12.13 13.92 8.12
N ILE A 385 -12.54 12.81 7.51
CA ILE A 385 -12.35 11.47 8.06
C ILE A 385 -10.97 10.90 7.71
N ASP A 386 -10.43 10.06 8.59
CA ASP A 386 -9.20 9.29 8.39
C ASP A 386 -9.48 7.78 8.46
N GLU A 387 -8.45 6.96 8.27
CA GLU A 387 -8.52 5.49 8.27
C GLU A 387 -9.08 4.89 9.59
N THR A 388 -9.17 5.68 10.67
CA THR A 388 -9.75 5.23 11.95
C THR A 388 -11.26 5.44 12.03
N TYR A 389 -11.87 6.11 11.05
CA TYR A 389 -13.32 6.33 10.99
C TYR A 389 -14.06 5.02 10.68
N PRO A 390 -15.19 4.73 11.35
CA PRO A 390 -16.01 3.55 11.03
C PRO A 390 -16.44 3.55 9.56
N ASP A 391 -16.29 2.42 8.87
CA ASP A 391 -16.64 2.26 7.44
C ASP A 391 -15.86 3.15 6.46
N TYR A 392 -14.66 3.65 6.85
CA TYR A 392 -13.81 4.48 5.98
C TYR A 392 -13.60 3.87 4.59
N GLU A 393 -13.30 2.58 4.50
CA GLU A 393 -13.06 1.87 3.22
C GLU A 393 -14.26 1.98 2.28
N THR A 394 -15.48 1.78 2.81
CA THR A 394 -16.72 1.88 2.03
C THR A 394 -16.96 3.29 1.54
N VAL A 395 -16.77 4.30 2.41
CA VAL A 395 -16.95 5.71 2.06
C VAL A 395 -15.93 6.15 1.02
N SER A 396 -14.67 5.71 1.17
CA SER A 396 -13.57 5.98 0.22
C SER A 396 -13.84 5.35 -1.15
N ALA A 397 -14.25 4.08 -1.19
CA ALA A 397 -14.60 3.40 -2.43
C ALA A 397 -15.78 4.08 -3.14
N ASN A 398 -16.84 4.43 -2.41
CA ASN A 398 -17.99 5.16 -2.95
C ASN A 398 -17.58 6.52 -3.52
N TYR A 399 -16.73 7.27 -2.79
CA TYR A 399 -16.21 8.57 -3.24
C TYR A 399 -15.42 8.44 -4.55
N ARG A 400 -14.48 7.49 -4.64
CA ARG A 400 -13.65 7.27 -5.84
C ARG A 400 -14.49 6.85 -7.03
N GLY A 401 -15.34 5.83 -6.85
CA GLY A 401 -16.25 5.36 -7.88
C GLY A 401 -17.19 6.46 -8.37
N LEU A 402 -17.70 7.30 -7.45
CA LEU A 402 -18.60 8.40 -7.81
C LEU A 402 -17.89 9.52 -8.53
N THR A 403 -16.65 9.82 -8.17
CA THR A 403 -15.85 10.84 -8.86
C THR A 403 -15.66 10.44 -10.32
N ASN A 404 -15.18 9.22 -10.57
CA ASN A 404 -15.01 8.69 -11.93
C ASN A 404 -16.33 8.64 -12.71
N LEU A 405 -17.42 8.24 -12.07
CA LEU A 405 -18.74 8.22 -12.69
C LEU A 405 -19.22 9.63 -13.04
N VAL A 406 -19.15 10.56 -12.09
CA VAL A 406 -19.61 11.94 -12.26
C VAL A 406 -18.82 12.62 -13.37
N ASP A 407 -17.52 12.43 -13.47
CA ASP A 407 -16.71 13.01 -14.55
C ASP A 407 -17.21 12.59 -15.94
N ASN A 408 -17.54 11.31 -16.13
CA ASN A 408 -18.12 10.81 -17.38
C ASN A 408 -19.53 11.36 -17.63
N LEU A 409 -20.40 11.38 -16.60
CA LEU A 409 -21.75 11.93 -16.72
C LEU A 409 -21.75 13.43 -17.02
N VAL A 410 -20.87 14.20 -16.38
CA VAL A 410 -20.68 15.63 -16.61
C VAL A 410 -20.12 15.88 -18.00
N THR A 411 -19.22 15.03 -18.49
CA THR A 411 -18.71 15.11 -19.87
C THR A 411 -19.84 14.95 -20.87
N VAL A 412 -20.71 13.95 -20.71
CA VAL A 412 -21.90 13.77 -21.57
C VAL A 412 -22.81 14.99 -21.48
N GLU A 413 -23.17 15.46 -20.28
CA GLU A 413 -24.07 16.60 -20.07
C GLU A 413 -23.50 17.90 -20.68
N ARG A 414 -22.20 18.14 -20.51
CA ARG A 414 -21.49 19.31 -21.04
C ARG A 414 -21.45 19.27 -22.55
N GLU A 415 -20.96 18.17 -23.14
CA GLU A 415 -20.83 18.06 -24.60
C GLU A 415 -22.20 18.09 -25.28
N ASP A 416 -23.24 17.44 -24.72
CA ASP A 416 -24.64 17.57 -25.20
C ASP A 416 -25.10 19.03 -25.20
N SER A 417 -24.76 19.78 -24.15
CA SER A 417 -25.09 21.21 -24.06
C SER A 417 -24.33 22.05 -25.08
N LEU A 418 -23.03 21.78 -25.27
CA LEU A 418 -22.19 22.49 -26.23
C LEU A 418 -22.63 22.21 -27.67
N GLN A 419 -22.91 20.95 -28.02
CA GLN A 419 -23.43 20.56 -29.33
C GLN A 419 -24.79 21.21 -29.59
N ARG A 420 -25.70 21.18 -28.60
CA ARG A 420 -27.00 21.85 -28.73
C ARG A 420 -26.85 23.33 -29.04
N ILE A 421 -25.94 24.04 -28.36
CA ILE A 421 -25.68 25.47 -28.60
C ILE A 421 -25.00 25.67 -29.96
N ALA A 422 -24.04 24.83 -30.34
CA ALA A 422 -23.34 24.93 -31.62
C ALA A 422 -24.28 24.74 -32.81
N LEU A 423 -25.23 23.82 -32.72
CA LEU A 423 -26.25 23.53 -33.74
C LEU A 423 -27.35 24.60 -33.85
N MET A 424 -27.46 25.54 -32.89
CA MET A 424 -28.40 26.66 -33.01
C MET A 424 -28.04 27.56 -34.21
N PRO A 425 -29.04 28.13 -34.92
CA PRO A 425 -28.80 29.21 -35.87
C PRO A 425 -28.00 30.35 -35.22
N ALA A 426 -27.10 30.98 -35.98
CA ALA A 426 -26.16 31.97 -35.43
C ALA A 426 -26.86 33.09 -34.62
N ILE A 427 -28.01 33.57 -35.10
CA ILE A 427 -28.80 34.62 -34.42
C ILE A 427 -29.37 34.12 -33.08
N GLU A 428 -29.88 32.89 -33.04
CA GLU A 428 -30.44 32.29 -31.82
C GLU A 428 -29.33 32.02 -30.80
N ARG A 429 -28.20 31.48 -31.26
CA ARG A 429 -27.01 31.25 -30.43
C ARG A 429 -26.51 32.55 -29.78
N GLU A 430 -26.42 33.63 -30.54
CA GLU A 430 -26.01 34.93 -30.02
C GLU A 430 -27.00 35.48 -28.98
N SER A 431 -28.31 35.34 -29.24
CA SER A 431 -29.34 35.75 -28.28
C SER A 431 -29.30 34.94 -26.99
N PHE A 432 -28.93 33.65 -27.07
CA PHE A 432 -28.78 32.78 -25.92
C PHE A 432 -27.56 33.15 -25.08
N ILE A 433 -26.40 33.37 -25.71
CA ILE A 433 -25.17 33.83 -25.02
C ILE A 433 -25.40 35.19 -24.35
N ALA A 434 -26.06 36.13 -25.03
CA ALA A 434 -26.39 37.43 -24.43
C ALA A 434 -27.29 37.31 -23.20
N ARG A 435 -28.18 36.31 -23.16
CA ARG A 435 -29.02 36.01 -21.99
C ARG A 435 -28.20 35.46 -20.84
N LEU A 436 -27.30 34.51 -21.10
CA LEU A 436 -26.40 33.95 -20.08
C LEU A 436 -25.51 35.03 -19.45
N MET A 437 -24.94 35.92 -20.27
CA MET A 437 -24.17 37.07 -19.78
C MET A 437 -25.01 37.98 -18.88
N LYS A 438 -26.27 38.21 -19.24
CA LYS A 438 -27.19 39.04 -18.43
C LYS A 438 -27.54 38.36 -17.11
N GLU A 439 -27.82 37.06 -17.12
CA GLU A 439 -28.10 36.26 -15.92
C GLU A 439 -26.89 36.24 -14.98
N GLU A 440 -25.68 36.07 -15.52
CA GLU A 440 -24.44 36.11 -14.73
C GLU A 440 -24.21 37.51 -14.13
N GLN A 441 -24.46 38.58 -14.89
CA GLN A 441 -24.38 39.95 -14.38
C GLN A 441 -25.42 40.23 -13.28
N GLU A 442 -26.61 39.64 -13.37
CA GLU A 442 -27.64 39.72 -12.32
C GLU A 442 -27.26 38.90 -11.08
N ARG A 443 -26.67 37.71 -11.27
CA ARG A 443 -26.15 36.87 -10.17
C ARG A 443 -25.06 37.59 -9.39
N GLN A 444 -24.06 38.15 -10.08
CA GLN A 444 -22.97 38.93 -9.46
C GLN A 444 -23.52 40.13 -8.69
N ARG A 445 -24.50 40.86 -9.25
CA ARG A 445 -25.19 41.96 -8.53
C ARG A 445 -25.98 41.47 -7.31
N ASN A 446 -26.65 40.34 -7.39
CA ASN A 446 -27.40 39.79 -6.26
C ASN A 446 -26.48 39.32 -5.14
N GLU A 447 -25.36 38.66 -5.47
CA GLU A 447 -24.33 38.27 -4.50
C GLU A 447 -23.69 39.50 -3.84
N GLU A 448 -23.39 40.54 -4.61
CA GLU A 448 -22.91 41.83 -4.10
C GLU A 448 -23.95 42.48 -3.17
N ASN A 449 -25.23 42.49 -3.55
CA ASN A 449 -26.31 42.99 -2.72
C ASN A 449 -26.53 42.16 -1.44
N LEU A 450 -26.37 40.84 -1.49
CA LEU A 450 -26.41 39.97 -0.30
C LEU A 450 -25.21 40.21 0.61
N ALA A 451 -24.01 40.40 0.06
CA ALA A 451 -22.81 40.76 0.81
C ALA A 451 -22.99 42.13 1.49
N LEU A 452 -23.63 43.09 0.82
CA LEU A 452 -23.97 44.40 1.35
C LEU A 452 -25.08 44.37 2.41
N GLN A 453 -26.09 43.49 2.28
CA GLN A 453 -27.13 43.29 3.29
C GLN A 453 -26.61 42.55 4.53
N GLY A 454 -25.66 41.62 4.38
CA GLY A 454 -25.01 40.91 5.49
C GLY A 454 -24.16 41.82 6.39
N ILE A 455 -23.77 43.00 5.92
CA ILE A 455 -23.07 44.02 6.72
C ILE A 455 -24.02 44.72 7.72
N GLY A 456 -25.34 44.68 7.50
CA GLY A 456 -26.34 45.34 8.34
C GLY A 456 -26.89 44.52 9.51
N ASP A 457 -26.59 43.21 9.59
CA ASP A 457 -27.04 42.34 10.68
C ASP A 457 -25.98 42.28 11.80
N PRO A 458 -26.28 42.77 13.03
CA PRO A 458 -25.34 42.76 14.15
C PRO A 458 -24.79 41.37 14.49
N ASN A 459 -25.53 40.30 14.15
CA ASN A 459 -25.09 38.92 14.38
C ASN A 459 -24.06 38.43 13.35
N TYR A 460 -24.11 38.88 12.10
CA TYR A 460 -23.17 38.46 11.05
C TYR A 460 -21.78 39.07 11.26
N SER A 461 -21.72 40.32 11.70
CA SER A 461 -20.47 41.02 12.04
C SER A 461 -19.77 40.46 13.29
N GLN A 462 -20.51 39.88 14.24
CA GLN A 462 -19.95 39.30 15.47
C GLN A 462 -19.32 37.92 15.21
N THR A 463 -19.93 37.09 14.36
CA THR A 463 -19.40 35.77 13.96
C THR A 463 -18.16 35.91 13.08
N ASN A 464 -18.11 36.92 12.20
CA ASN A 464 -16.92 37.19 11.38
C ASN A 464 -15.78 37.87 12.15
N ARG A 465 -16.06 38.60 13.24
CA ARG A 465 -15.02 39.12 14.15
C ARG A 465 -14.29 38.01 14.92
N TYR A 466 -14.99 36.94 15.29
CA TYR A 466 -14.37 35.72 15.83
C TYR A 466 -13.66 34.90 14.75
N ARG A 467 -14.13 34.96 13.49
CA ARG A 467 -13.48 34.35 12.31
C ARG A 467 -12.18 35.06 11.87
N LEU A 468 -11.93 36.28 12.37
CA LEU A 468 -10.76 37.13 12.02
C LEU A 468 -9.76 37.35 13.18
N GLY A 469 -9.95 36.74 14.35
CA GLY A 469 -8.92 36.67 15.39
C GLY A 469 -8.37 38.01 15.91
N MET A 470 -9.09 39.13 15.77
CA MET A 470 -8.73 40.39 16.44
C MET A 470 -9.29 40.37 17.88
N GLY A 471 -8.59 39.67 18.76
CA GLY A 471 -8.98 39.51 20.15
C GLY A 471 -7.79 39.24 21.06
N ASN A 472 -6.74 40.06 20.99
CA ASN A 472 -5.91 40.44 22.14
C ASN A 472 -4.88 41.51 21.76
N GLN A 473 -5.10 42.73 22.24
CA GLN A 473 -4.11 43.81 22.22
C GLN A 473 -3.08 43.57 23.34
N GLN A 474 -2.17 42.61 23.20
CA GLN A 474 -0.99 42.50 24.09
C GLN A 474 0.08 41.54 23.57
N ALA A 475 0.71 41.85 22.43
CA ALA A 475 2.07 41.43 22.09
C ALA A 475 2.52 42.19 20.82
N GLY A 476 3.77 42.65 20.81
CA GLY A 476 4.33 43.59 19.83
C GLY A 476 4.23 43.16 18.36
N ALA A 477 4.21 44.16 17.49
CA ALA A 477 4.12 44.06 16.05
C ALA A 477 5.26 43.21 15.45
N GLY A 478 4.95 41.95 15.12
CA GLY A 478 5.67 41.14 14.15
C GLY A 478 4.86 41.04 12.87
N TRP A 479 5.52 41.13 11.71
CA TRP A 479 4.90 40.96 10.38
C TRP A 479 4.04 39.69 10.31
N TYR A 480 2.88 39.79 9.63
CA TYR A 480 1.78 38.80 9.61
C TYR A 480 2.21 37.33 9.47
N PHE A 481 3.30 37.05 8.73
CA PHE A 481 3.79 35.70 8.47
C PHE A 481 4.71 35.10 9.57
N TYR A 482 5.03 35.84 10.63
CA TYR A 482 5.87 35.35 11.73
C TYR A 482 5.09 34.76 12.90
N ASN A 483 3.75 34.76 12.84
CA ASN A 483 2.90 34.08 13.81
C ASN A 483 2.45 32.71 13.25
N PRO A 484 2.98 31.58 13.75
CA PRO A 484 2.67 30.24 13.23
C PRO A 484 1.18 29.87 13.31
N GLN A 485 0.44 30.43 14.28
CA GLN A 485 -1.00 30.22 14.40
C GLN A 485 -1.76 31.01 13.34
N THR A 486 -1.36 32.25 13.06
CA THR A 486 -1.94 33.08 11.99
C THR A 486 -1.61 32.52 10.60
N VAL A 487 -0.41 31.95 10.40
CA VAL A 487 -0.04 31.27 9.15
C VAL A 487 -0.81 29.96 8.97
N SER A 488 -1.01 29.18 10.05
CA SER A 488 -1.81 27.96 9.99
C SER A 488 -3.29 28.26 9.73
N TYR A 489 -3.85 29.28 10.39
CA TYR A 489 -5.19 29.75 10.11
C TYR A 489 -5.31 30.30 8.70
N GLY A 490 -4.40 31.20 8.29
CA GLY A 490 -4.33 31.78 6.95
C GLY A 490 -4.18 30.73 5.85
N ARG A 491 -3.42 29.65 6.10
CA ARG A 491 -3.33 28.49 5.21
C ARG A 491 -4.68 27.77 5.11
N VAL A 492 -5.37 27.56 6.23
CA VAL A 492 -6.71 26.95 6.23
C VAL A 492 -7.73 27.87 5.54
N THR A 493 -7.72 29.18 5.77
CA THR A 493 -8.63 30.12 5.09
C THR A 493 -8.29 30.24 3.60
N PHE A 494 -7.02 30.23 3.25
CA PHE A 494 -6.56 30.19 1.86
C PHE A 494 -7.02 28.90 1.18
N GLN A 495 -6.90 27.75 1.84
CA GLN A 495 -7.41 26.48 1.32
C GLN A 495 -8.95 26.43 1.30
N GLN A 496 -9.64 27.13 2.19
CA GLN A 496 -11.10 27.23 2.17
C GLN A 496 -11.61 28.15 1.06
N LEU A 497 -10.90 29.24 0.77
CA LEU A 497 -11.27 30.22 -0.25
C LEU A 497 -10.80 29.79 -1.65
N TRP A 498 -9.64 29.13 -1.72
CA TRP A 498 -8.95 28.85 -2.97
C TRP A 498 -8.64 27.36 -3.18
N GLY A 499 -8.82 26.46 -2.19
CA GLY A 499 -8.44 25.05 -2.32
C GLY A 499 -6.94 24.78 -2.11
N LYS A 500 -6.50 23.53 -2.26
CA LYS A 500 -5.07 23.19 -2.35
C LYS A 500 -4.56 23.62 -3.73
N ARG A 501 -3.83 24.74 -3.80
CA ARG A 501 -3.23 25.27 -5.04
C ARG A 501 -1.74 24.93 -5.12
N LYS A 502 -1.27 24.54 -6.31
CA LYS A 502 0.14 24.30 -6.62
C LYS A 502 0.91 25.62 -6.58
N LEU A 503 2.20 25.59 -6.27
CA LEU A 503 3.04 26.79 -6.26
C LEU A 503 3.48 27.10 -7.70
N GLU A 504 2.76 28.02 -8.35
CA GLU A 504 2.94 28.40 -9.75
C GLU A 504 2.45 29.83 -9.99
N ASP A 505 2.89 30.46 -11.09
CA ASP A 505 2.47 31.81 -11.43
C ASP A 505 0.95 31.87 -11.76
N ASP A 506 0.32 33.02 -11.46
CA ASP A 506 -1.13 33.27 -11.64
C ASP A 506 -2.07 32.29 -10.90
N TRP A 507 -1.64 31.71 -9.77
CA TRP A 507 -2.40 30.72 -8.98
C TRP A 507 -3.76 31.23 -8.44
N ASN A 508 -4.01 32.54 -8.43
CA ASN A 508 -5.16 33.20 -7.79
C ASN A 508 -6.34 33.49 -8.74
N ARG A 509 -6.38 32.90 -9.94
CA ARG A 509 -7.51 33.02 -10.88
C ARG A 509 -8.53 31.88 -10.65
N SER A 510 -9.82 32.23 -10.54
CA SER A 510 -10.92 31.30 -10.28
C SER A 510 -11.17 30.31 -11.42
N ASP A 511 -10.87 30.70 -12.66
CA ASP A 511 -10.84 29.85 -13.85
C ASP A 511 -9.42 29.79 -14.41
N LYS A 512 -8.57 28.93 -13.83
CA LYS A 512 -7.63 28.17 -14.67
C LYS A 512 -8.45 27.00 -15.18
N GLY A 513 -9.03 27.12 -16.38
CA GLY A 513 -9.78 26.02 -16.99
C GLY A 513 -8.96 24.74 -16.94
N ILE A 514 -9.63 23.61 -16.65
CA ILE A 514 -9.11 22.23 -16.60
C ILE A 514 -8.69 21.76 -18.02
N SER A 515 -8.02 22.61 -18.78
CA SER A 515 -7.83 22.47 -20.22
C SER A 515 -6.43 22.86 -20.69
N THR A 516 -5.44 22.79 -19.79
CA THR A 516 -4.04 23.03 -20.17
C THR A 516 -3.11 21.90 -19.72
N GLU A 517 -3.37 21.19 -18.61
CA GLU A 517 -2.55 20.02 -18.23
C GLU A 517 -2.90 18.76 -19.05
N ILE A 518 -4.16 18.53 -19.45
CA ILE A 518 -4.55 17.35 -20.28
C ILE A 518 -4.02 17.43 -21.72
N LEU A 519 -3.69 18.64 -22.20
CA LEU A 519 -3.13 18.84 -23.55
C LEU A 519 -1.59 18.85 -23.57
N GLU A 520 -0.92 18.99 -22.43
CA GLU A 520 0.54 18.92 -22.35
C GLU A 520 1.06 17.49 -22.17
N GLU A 521 0.35 16.61 -21.46
CA GLU A 521 0.78 15.19 -21.30
C GLU A 521 0.50 14.30 -22.54
N ASN A 522 -0.39 14.73 -23.45
CA ASN A 522 -0.74 13.99 -24.67
C ASN A 522 -0.05 14.52 -25.95
N MET A 523 0.94 15.42 -25.83
CA MET A 523 1.64 16.00 -26.99
C MET A 523 3.18 16.10 -26.84
N GLU A 524 3.82 15.17 -26.13
CA GLU A 524 5.27 14.98 -26.29
C GLU A 524 5.58 14.27 -27.62
N GLY A 525 5.45 15.00 -28.73
CA GLY A 525 5.76 14.51 -30.06
C GLY A 525 5.43 15.45 -31.23
N ALA A 526 4.81 16.61 -30.99
CA ALA A 526 4.50 17.56 -32.06
C ALA A 526 5.20 18.90 -31.84
N ASP A 527 6.10 19.20 -32.77
CA ASP A 527 6.79 20.48 -32.90
C ASP A 527 5.77 21.65 -32.96
N SER A 528 5.93 22.62 -32.06
CA SER A 528 5.41 24.00 -32.14
C SER A 528 3.88 24.22 -32.29
N ALA A 529 3.10 24.01 -31.23
CA ALA A 529 1.72 24.56 -31.12
C ALA A 529 1.67 25.79 -30.18
N LYS A 530 1.16 26.92 -30.68
CA LYS A 530 1.00 28.18 -29.93
C LYS A 530 0.05 28.00 -28.74
N VAL A 531 0.46 28.45 -27.55
CA VAL A 531 -0.42 28.60 -26.37
C VAL A 531 -1.61 29.49 -26.73
N VAL A 532 -2.81 28.91 -26.80
CA VAL A 532 -4.06 29.64 -27.03
C VAL A 532 -4.50 30.27 -25.71
N VAL A 533 -4.43 31.60 -25.62
CA VAL A 533 -4.92 32.36 -24.46
C VAL A 533 -6.45 32.20 -24.37
N ARG A 534 -6.94 31.54 -23.32
CA ARG A 534 -8.38 31.34 -23.06
C ARG A 534 -8.99 32.59 -22.42
N GLU A 535 -10.24 32.88 -22.75
CA GLU A 535 -11.00 33.98 -22.12
C GLU A 535 -11.63 33.47 -20.83
N SER A 536 -11.43 34.20 -19.72
CA SER A 536 -11.88 33.80 -18.38
C SER A 536 -13.01 34.68 -17.84
N ASP A 537 -13.36 35.76 -18.53
CA ASP A 537 -14.43 36.67 -18.09
C ASP A 537 -15.81 36.18 -18.57
N PRO A 538 -16.69 35.71 -17.67
CA PRO A 538 -18.02 35.19 -18.03
C PRO A 538 -19.00 36.30 -18.44
N LEU A 539 -18.59 37.57 -18.42
CA LEU A 539 -19.34 38.69 -18.98
C LEU A 539 -18.97 38.98 -20.44
N LYS A 540 -18.01 38.24 -21.02
CA LYS A 540 -17.66 38.36 -22.44
C LYS A 540 -18.25 37.22 -23.25
N LYS A 541 -18.56 37.51 -24.52
CA LYS A 541 -19.13 36.54 -25.46
C LYS A 541 -18.15 35.40 -25.76
N GLU A 542 -16.86 35.73 -25.87
CA GLU A 542 -15.78 34.83 -26.21
C GLU A 542 -15.62 33.70 -25.19
N PHE A 543 -15.93 33.95 -23.91
CA PHE A 543 -15.94 32.94 -22.85
C PHE A 543 -16.89 31.77 -23.15
N TYR A 544 -18.09 32.06 -23.65
CA TYR A 544 -19.09 31.04 -23.97
C TYR A 544 -18.89 30.39 -25.36
N MET A 545 -18.09 31.02 -26.23
CA MET A 545 -17.87 30.53 -27.59
C MET A 545 -16.63 29.65 -27.77
N GLN A 546 -15.63 29.78 -26.89
CA GLN A 546 -14.32 29.15 -27.07
C GLN A 546 -14.32 27.62 -27.07
N ASP A 547 -15.32 26.97 -26.44
CA ASP A 547 -15.45 25.51 -26.36
C ASP A 547 -16.55 24.95 -27.30
N LEU A 548 -17.23 25.80 -28.09
CA LEU A 548 -18.31 25.34 -28.96
C LEU A 548 -17.77 24.57 -30.19
N PRO A 549 -18.29 23.37 -30.49
CA PRO A 549 -17.90 22.63 -31.69
C PRO A 549 -18.56 23.22 -32.94
N LEU A 550 -18.04 24.34 -33.45
CA LEU A 550 -18.65 25.11 -34.54
C LEU A 550 -18.29 24.61 -35.95
N ASN A 551 -17.49 23.55 -36.07
CA ASN A 551 -17.13 22.94 -37.35
C ASN A 551 -17.14 21.40 -37.24
N ASP A 552 -17.15 20.73 -38.39
CA ASP A 552 -17.30 19.26 -38.46
C ASP A 552 -16.21 18.50 -37.71
N SER A 553 -14.96 19.00 -37.71
CA SER A 553 -13.84 18.38 -36.99
C SER A 553 -14.03 18.46 -35.47
N LEU A 554 -14.36 19.65 -34.95
CA LEU A 554 -14.63 19.83 -33.53
C LEU A 554 -15.90 19.10 -33.08
N MET A 555 -16.89 18.99 -33.96
CA MET A 555 -18.11 18.21 -33.71
C MET A 555 -17.81 16.71 -33.60
N ALA A 556 -16.95 16.18 -34.48
CA ALA A 556 -16.51 14.79 -34.40
C ALA A 556 -15.77 14.50 -33.08
N ILE A 557 -14.86 15.38 -32.65
CA ILE A 557 -14.17 15.26 -31.34
C ILE A 557 -15.17 15.29 -30.18
N SER A 558 -16.17 16.17 -30.24
CA SER A 558 -17.22 16.24 -29.21
C SER A 558 -18.04 14.93 -29.17
N HIS A 559 -18.37 14.34 -30.32
CA HIS A 559 -19.03 13.03 -30.40
C HIS A 559 -18.16 11.90 -29.85
N ASP A 560 -16.86 11.89 -30.13
CA ASP A 560 -15.92 10.91 -29.57
C ASP A 560 -15.89 10.97 -28.05
N LYS A 561 -15.83 12.17 -27.45
CA LYS A 561 -15.90 12.34 -25.99
C LYS A 561 -17.18 11.78 -25.38
N ILE A 562 -18.33 12.03 -26.01
CA ILE A 562 -19.62 11.48 -25.53
C ILE A 562 -19.63 9.95 -25.66
N ARG A 563 -19.16 9.41 -26.79
CA ARG A 563 -19.06 7.96 -27.02
C ARG A 563 -18.24 7.30 -25.91
N ASP A 564 -17.04 7.81 -25.66
CA ASP A 564 -16.10 7.26 -24.68
C ASP A 564 -16.67 7.39 -23.26
N ALA A 565 -17.27 8.54 -22.93
CA ALA A 565 -17.88 8.77 -21.63
C ALA A 565 -19.10 7.88 -21.36
N LEU A 566 -19.95 7.62 -22.36
CA LEU A 566 -21.08 6.70 -22.22
C LEU A 566 -20.63 5.26 -22.02
N TYR A 567 -19.62 4.81 -22.76
CA TYR A 567 -19.02 3.48 -22.61
C TYR A 567 -18.43 3.30 -21.20
N ASN A 568 -17.63 4.27 -20.75
CA ASN A 568 -17.01 4.25 -19.43
C ASN A 568 -18.03 4.32 -18.30
N ALA A 569 -19.05 5.19 -18.41
CA ALA A 569 -20.14 5.24 -17.44
C ALA A 569 -20.87 3.88 -17.33
N GLY A 570 -21.13 3.21 -18.46
CA GLY A 570 -21.70 1.86 -18.49
C GLY A 570 -20.85 0.85 -17.72
N LYS A 571 -19.53 0.85 -17.94
CA LYS A 571 -18.60 -0.03 -17.20
C LYS A 571 -18.55 0.29 -15.71
N ILE A 572 -18.47 1.56 -15.34
CA ILE A 572 -18.42 2.00 -13.94
C ILE A 572 -19.71 1.60 -13.20
N PHE A 573 -20.88 1.81 -13.81
CA PHE A 573 -22.15 1.37 -13.22
C PHE A 573 -22.20 -0.13 -12.94
N LYS A 574 -21.64 -0.97 -13.82
CA LYS A 574 -21.58 -2.42 -13.64
C LYS A 574 -20.56 -2.83 -12.58
N ALA A 575 -19.35 -2.29 -12.65
CA ALA A 575 -18.20 -2.77 -11.86
C ALA A 575 -18.18 -2.21 -10.44
N GLU A 576 -18.37 -0.89 -10.28
CA GLU A 576 -18.23 -0.21 -8.98
C GLU A 576 -19.55 -0.25 -8.19
N PHE A 577 -20.69 -0.12 -8.88
CA PHE A 577 -21.99 0.09 -8.23
C PHE A 577 -22.97 -1.06 -8.36
N THR A 578 -22.66 -2.07 -9.17
CA THR A 578 -23.58 -3.19 -9.45
C THR A 578 -24.96 -2.71 -9.94
N ASN A 579 -25.03 -1.51 -10.53
CA ASN A 579 -26.27 -0.90 -11.01
C ASN A 579 -26.50 -1.31 -12.47
N TYR A 580 -26.87 -2.58 -12.66
CA TYR A 580 -27.07 -3.18 -13.98
C TYR A 580 -28.07 -2.43 -14.87
N PRO A 581 -29.22 -1.92 -14.36
CA PRO A 581 -30.15 -1.16 -15.19
C PRO A 581 -29.53 0.14 -15.74
N ARG A 582 -28.76 0.88 -14.93
CA ARG A 582 -28.08 2.10 -15.39
C ARG A 582 -26.95 1.79 -16.37
N SER A 583 -26.19 0.73 -16.10
CA SER A 583 -25.15 0.23 -17.01
C SER A 583 -25.73 -0.10 -18.39
N ALA A 584 -26.81 -0.89 -18.43
CA ALA A 584 -27.50 -1.23 -19.67
C ALA A 584 -28.03 0.02 -20.38
N GLY A 585 -28.61 0.97 -19.64
CA GLY A 585 -29.07 2.24 -20.21
C GLY A 585 -27.96 3.06 -20.86
N SER A 586 -26.75 3.10 -20.27
CA SER A 586 -25.59 3.79 -20.85
C SER A 586 -25.12 3.13 -22.15
N PHE A 587 -25.03 1.80 -22.21
CA PHE A 587 -24.64 1.08 -23.44
C PHE A 587 -25.72 1.15 -24.53
N GLU A 588 -27.00 1.09 -24.17
CA GLU A 588 -28.11 1.32 -25.10
C GLU A 588 -28.06 2.74 -25.67
N ASP A 589 -27.77 3.75 -24.83
CA ASP A 589 -27.64 5.14 -25.29
C ASP A 589 -26.44 5.30 -26.23
N LEU A 590 -25.30 4.69 -25.91
CA LEU A 590 -24.11 4.64 -26.74
C LEU A 590 -24.43 4.08 -28.14
N ILE A 591 -25.02 2.89 -28.22
CA ILE A 591 -25.34 2.22 -29.50
C ILE A 591 -26.40 3.01 -30.28
N ARG A 592 -27.38 3.59 -29.59
CA ARG A 592 -28.42 4.40 -30.22
C ARG A 592 -27.88 5.68 -30.83
N ARG A 593 -26.96 6.38 -30.16
CA ARG A 593 -26.36 7.64 -30.64
C ARG A 593 -25.26 7.39 -31.66
N TYR A 594 -24.49 6.32 -31.49
CA TYR A 594 -23.31 5.97 -32.29
C TYR A 594 -23.40 4.51 -32.75
N PRO A 595 -24.23 4.18 -33.76
CA PRO A 595 -24.46 2.80 -34.17
C PRO A 595 -23.25 2.12 -34.81
N ASP A 596 -22.32 2.91 -35.35
CA ASP A 596 -21.03 2.45 -35.91
C ASP A 596 -19.90 3.04 -35.08
N ASN A 597 -19.61 2.41 -33.95
CA ASN A 597 -18.61 2.87 -33.00
C ASN A 597 -17.59 1.77 -32.67
N ILE A 598 -16.39 2.18 -32.23
CA ILE A 598 -15.28 1.28 -31.94
C ILE A 598 -15.58 0.27 -30.82
N TYR A 599 -16.51 0.60 -29.91
CA TYR A 599 -16.92 -0.25 -28.80
C TYR A 599 -18.15 -1.11 -29.10
N LEU A 600 -18.70 -1.07 -30.32
CA LEU A 600 -20.00 -1.67 -30.64
C LEU A 600 -20.09 -3.15 -30.25
N LEU A 601 -19.09 -3.96 -30.64
CA LEU A 601 -19.07 -5.39 -30.32
C LEU A 601 -18.98 -5.64 -28.80
N SER A 602 -18.13 -4.87 -28.10
CA SER A 602 -17.99 -4.96 -26.64
C SER A 602 -19.26 -4.51 -25.92
N ALA A 603 -19.86 -3.39 -26.32
CA ALA A 603 -21.11 -2.87 -25.76
C ALA A 603 -22.30 -3.82 -25.98
N LEU A 604 -22.42 -4.46 -27.15
CA LEU A 604 -23.44 -5.48 -27.41
C LEU A 604 -23.24 -6.70 -26.49
N PHE A 605 -22.00 -7.12 -26.30
CA PHE A 605 -21.68 -8.23 -25.40
C PHE A 605 -21.98 -7.87 -23.93
N GLU A 606 -21.59 -6.68 -23.50
CA GLU A 606 -21.90 -6.15 -22.17
C GLU A 606 -23.42 -6.11 -21.93
N LEU A 607 -24.22 -5.71 -22.93
CA LEU A 607 -25.68 -5.75 -22.85
C LEU A 607 -26.22 -7.18 -22.75
N TYR A 608 -25.67 -8.14 -23.50
CA TYR A 608 -26.01 -9.56 -23.35
C TYR A 608 -25.79 -10.06 -21.91
N ASP A 609 -24.61 -9.80 -21.34
CA ASP A 609 -24.21 -10.23 -19.98
C ASP A 609 -25.02 -9.50 -18.91
N LEU A 610 -25.27 -8.19 -19.06
CA LEU A 610 -26.10 -7.41 -18.14
C LEU A 610 -27.55 -7.89 -18.11
N TYR A 611 -28.15 -8.16 -19.26
CA TYR A 611 -29.51 -8.69 -19.32
C TYR A 611 -29.60 -10.14 -18.83
N GLU A 612 -28.53 -10.92 -18.97
CA GLU A 612 -28.41 -12.22 -18.32
C GLU A 612 -28.37 -12.11 -16.78
N LEU A 613 -27.56 -11.18 -16.24
CA LEU A 613 -27.46 -10.90 -14.80
C LEU A 613 -28.78 -10.38 -14.21
N MET A 614 -29.54 -9.59 -14.98
CA MET A 614 -30.87 -9.10 -14.59
C MET A 614 -31.98 -10.15 -14.76
N GLY A 615 -31.70 -11.31 -15.37
CA GLY A 615 -32.68 -12.36 -15.62
C GLY A 615 -33.63 -12.09 -16.80
N ASP A 616 -33.39 -11.04 -17.60
CA ASP A 616 -34.16 -10.73 -18.81
C ASP A 616 -33.62 -11.51 -20.01
N LYS A 617 -34.08 -12.76 -20.12
CA LYS A 617 -33.65 -13.67 -21.20
C LYS A 617 -34.04 -13.17 -22.59
N GLN A 618 -35.15 -12.45 -22.73
CA GLN A 618 -35.59 -11.95 -24.03
C GLN A 618 -34.61 -10.93 -24.60
N LYS A 619 -34.20 -9.94 -23.79
CA LYS A 619 -33.20 -8.95 -24.22
C LYS A 619 -31.80 -9.57 -24.35
N SER A 620 -31.43 -10.46 -23.44
CA SER A 620 -30.16 -11.19 -23.54
C SER A 620 -30.06 -11.95 -24.88
N ASP A 621 -31.09 -12.72 -25.26
CA ASP A 621 -31.13 -13.46 -26.52
C ASP A 621 -31.12 -12.53 -27.75
N TYR A 622 -31.75 -11.35 -27.65
CA TYR A 622 -31.70 -10.33 -28.70
C TYR A 622 -30.24 -9.90 -28.98
N TYR A 623 -29.51 -9.47 -27.95
CA TYR A 623 -28.11 -9.05 -28.11
C TYR A 623 -27.18 -10.21 -28.49
N ARG A 624 -27.43 -11.42 -27.97
CA ARG A 624 -26.73 -12.63 -28.39
C ARG A 624 -26.84 -12.85 -29.90
N ASN A 625 -28.05 -12.79 -30.44
CA ASN A 625 -28.28 -13.00 -31.87
C ASN A 625 -27.70 -11.87 -32.72
N GLU A 626 -27.74 -10.63 -32.22
CA GLU A 626 -27.11 -9.48 -32.89
C GLU A 626 -25.59 -9.68 -33.05
N ILE A 627 -24.91 -10.16 -32.00
CA ILE A 627 -23.47 -10.47 -32.04
C ILE A 627 -23.18 -11.59 -33.04
N ILE A 628 -23.93 -12.69 -32.98
CA ILE A 628 -23.74 -13.85 -33.87
C ILE A 628 -23.96 -13.47 -35.35
N THR A 629 -24.94 -12.60 -35.61
CA THR A 629 -25.31 -12.21 -36.99
C THR A 629 -24.34 -11.18 -37.57
N ARG A 630 -23.95 -10.16 -36.79
CA ARG A 630 -23.10 -9.06 -37.27
C ARG A 630 -21.61 -9.36 -37.18
N PHE A 631 -21.19 -10.19 -36.24
CA PHE A 631 -19.77 -10.49 -35.98
C PHE A 631 -19.48 -12.00 -35.91
N PRO A 632 -19.86 -12.81 -36.92
CA PRO A 632 -19.84 -14.28 -36.84
C PRO A 632 -18.44 -14.87 -36.60
N GLU A 633 -17.38 -14.23 -37.10
CA GLU A 633 -15.99 -14.69 -36.93
C GLU A 633 -15.36 -14.22 -35.60
N SER A 634 -16.06 -13.38 -34.82
CA SER A 634 -15.52 -12.88 -33.55
C SER A 634 -15.47 -13.98 -32.49
N LYS A 635 -14.46 -13.92 -31.61
CA LYS A 635 -14.35 -14.83 -30.45
C LYS A 635 -15.63 -14.78 -29.57
N TYR A 636 -16.26 -13.62 -29.47
CA TYR A 636 -17.57 -13.44 -28.81
C TYR A 636 -18.68 -14.26 -29.46
N ALA A 637 -18.86 -14.15 -30.79
CA ALA A 637 -19.88 -14.93 -31.49
C ALA A 637 -19.59 -16.44 -31.42
N GLN A 638 -18.32 -16.83 -31.60
CA GLN A 638 -17.91 -18.24 -31.54
C GLN A 638 -18.17 -18.85 -30.15
N TYR A 639 -17.91 -18.10 -29.07
CA TYR A 639 -18.27 -18.50 -27.71
C TYR A 639 -19.78 -18.60 -27.49
N LEU A 640 -20.56 -17.61 -27.97
CA LEU A 640 -22.00 -17.61 -27.84
C LEU A 640 -22.66 -18.78 -28.59
N ILE A 641 -22.06 -19.23 -29.70
CA ILE A 641 -22.50 -20.40 -30.49
C ILE A 641 -22.05 -21.71 -29.83
N ASN A 642 -20.77 -21.80 -29.43
CA ASN A 642 -20.18 -22.96 -28.78
C ASN A 642 -19.54 -22.55 -27.44
N PRO A 643 -20.20 -22.86 -26.30
CA PRO A 643 -19.63 -22.58 -24.98
C PRO A 643 -18.28 -23.26 -24.70
N ASN A 644 -17.94 -24.34 -25.43
CA ASN A 644 -16.66 -25.04 -25.34
C ASN A 644 -15.62 -24.53 -26.35
N PHE A 645 -15.91 -23.44 -27.08
CA PHE A 645 -15.03 -22.90 -28.12
C PHE A 645 -13.60 -22.71 -27.64
N PHE A 646 -13.40 -22.13 -26.45
CA PHE A 646 -12.06 -21.91 -25.90
C PHE A 646 -11.32 -23.21 -25.56
N ILE A 647 -12.04 -24.23 -25.06
CA ILE A 647 -11.47 -25.56 -24.77
C ILE A 647 -11.06 -26.28 -26.07
N GLU A 648 -11.87 -26.18 -27.12
CA GLU A 648 -11.57 -26.78 -28.42
C GLU A 648 -10.44 -26.03 -29.15
N MET A 649 -10.36 -24.71 -28.98
CA MET A 649 -9.30 -23.87 -29.49
C MET A 649 -7.96 -24.22 -28.82
N GLU A 650 -7.98 -24.38 -27.50
CA GLU A 650 -6.85 -24.82 -26.69
C GLU A 650 -6.32 -26.20 -27.11
N ALA A 651 -7.19 -27.21 -27.20
CA ALA A 651 -6.80 -28.57 -27.60
C ALA A 651 -6.15 -28.61 -29.01
N ARG A 652 -6.55 -27.68 -29.87
CA ARG A 652 -5.99 -27.47 -31.20
C ARG A 652 -4.60 -26.84 -31.14
N MET A 653 -4.41 -25.81 -30.31
CA MET A 653 -3.11 -25.15 -30.10
C MET A 653 -2.07 -26.08 -29.46
N ASP A 654 -2.49 -26.89 -28.50
CA ASP A 654 -1.67 -27.95 -27.91
C ASP A 654 -1.15 -28.95 -28.95
N SER A 655 -2.04 -29.38 -29.84
CA SER A 655 -1.72 -30.31 -30.91
C SER A 655 -0.79 -29.68 -31.95
N LEU A 656 -1.03 -28.42 -32.28
CA LEU A 656 -0.18 -27.61 -33.17
C LEU A 656 1.23 -27.45 -32.61
N ASN A 657 1.38 -27.14 -31.32
CA ASN A 657 2.69 -27.01 -30.68
C ASN A 657 3.50 -28.31 -30.67
N ARG A 658 2.84 -29.44 -30.38
CA ARG A 658 3.48 -30.76 -30.44
C ARG A 658 3.98 -31.06 -31.85
N LEU A 659 3.14 -30.81 -32.86
CA LEU A 659 3.53 -30.98 -34.27
C LEU A 659 4.65 -30.03 -34.68
N TYR A 660 4.64 -28.78 -34.20
CA TYR A 660 5.70 -27.81 -34.50
C TYR A 660 7.04 -28.26 -33.93
N GLN A 661 7.08 -28.76 -32.69
CA GLN A 661 8.29 -29.32 -32.09
C GLN A 661 8.81 -30.54 -32.86
N GLU A 662 7.91 -31.46 -33.24
CA GLU A 662 8.26 -32.61 -34.06
C GLU A 662 8.80 -32.18 -35.42
N THR A 663 8.14 -31.22 -36.07
CA THR A 663 8.56 -30.66 -37.36
C THR A 663 9.94 -30.05 -37.25
N PHE A 664 10.20 -29.27 -36.21
CA PHE A 664 11.48 -28.62 -36.00
C PHE A 664 12.60 -29.62 -35.68
N ARG A 665 12.33 -30.70 -34.94
CA ARG A 665 13.30 -31.80 -34.74
C ARG A 665 13.62 -32.51 -36.06
N ASN A 666 12.61 -32.80 -36.88
CA ASN A 666 12.79 -33.37 -38.21
C ASN A 666 13.58 -32.43 -39.12
N TYR A 667 13.32 -31.13 -39.02
CA TYR A 667 14.01 -30.07 -39.75
C TYR A 667 15.51 -30.02 -39.38
N LYS A 668 15.85 -30.00 -38.09
CA LYS A 668 17.25 -30.08 -37.62
C LYS A 668 17.94 -31.39 -37.99
N ALA A 669 17.21 -32.50 -37.98
CA ALA A 669 17.73 -33.82 -38.35
C ALA A 669 17.86 -34.02 -39.88
N GLY A 670 17.58 -33.00 -40.70
CA GLY A 670 17.62 -33.09 -42.16
C GLY A 670 16.54 -33.99 -42.78
N SER A 671 15.53 -34.39 -41.99
CA SER A 671 14.41 -35.23 -42.43
C SER A 671 13.34 -34.42 -43.16
N TYR A 672 13.73 -33.72 -44.24
CA TYR A 672 12.91 -32.72 -44.93
C TYR A 672 11.61 -33.27 -45.54
N SER A 673 11.57 -34.53 -45.94
CA SER A 673 10.32 -35.16 -46.42
C SER A 673 9.25 -35.23 -45.32
N ASN A 674 9.65 -35.46 -44.06
CA ASN A 674 8.73 -35.43 -42.92
C ASN A 674 8.32 -34.00 -42.57
N VAL A 675 9.22 -33.03 -42.72
CA VAL A 675 8.93 -31.60 -42.48
C VAL A 675 7.79 -31.12 -43.36
N ILE A 676 7.78 -31.47 -44.65
CA ILE A 676 6.70 -31.07 -45.58
C ILE A 676 5.36 -31.66 -45.15
N LEU A 677 5.32 -32.95 -44.80
CA LEU A 677 4.10 -33.62 -44.34
C LEU A 677 3.55 -32.98 -43.07
N LEU A 678 4.42 -32.75 -42.08
CA LEU A 678 4.03 -32.15 -40.80
C LEU A 678 3.62 -30.68 -40.97
N ALA A 679 4.28 -29.92 -41.86
CA ALA A 679 3.87 -28.55 -42.19
C ALA A 679 2.46 -28.48 -42.77
N GLN A 680 2.10 -29.38 -43.70
CA GLN A 680 0.74 -29.45 -44.25
C GLN A 680 -0.31 -29.82 -43.19
N GLN A 681 0.03 -30.73 -42.28
CA GLN A 681 -0.84 -31.09 -41.14
C GLN A 681 -1.05 -29.90 -40.19
N MET A 682 0.01 -29.15 -39.88
CA MET A 682 -0.10 -27.95 -39.03
C MET A 682 -0.95 -26.86 -39.68
N LYS A 683 -0.79 -26.61 -40.98
CA LYS A 683 -1.61 -25.63 -41.73
C LYS A 683 -3.10 -25.96 -41.73
N ALA A 684 -3.44 -27.24 -41.80
CA ALA A 684 -4.83 -27.69 -41.72
C ALA A 684 -5.50 -27.38 -40.37
N MET A 685 -4.70 -27.17 -39.31
CA MET A 685 -5.18 -26.79 -37.98
C MET A 685 -5.43 -25.29 -37.80
N LYS A 686 -5.28 -24.49 -38.87
CA LYS A 686 -5.43 -23.02 -38.88
C LYS A 686 -4.55 -22.32 -37.81
N PRO A 687 -3.21 -22.40 -37.93
CA PRO A 687 -2.29 -21.67 -37.05
C PRO A 687 -2.47 -20.17 -37.18
N ASP A 688 -2.09 -19.42 -36.14
CA ASP A 688 -2.04 -17.96 -36.18
C ASP A 688 -1.01 -17.42 -37.20
N SER A 689 -1.03 -16.12 -37.47
CA SER A 689 -0.19 -15.48 -38.48
C SER A 689 1.32 -15.56 -38.18
N LEU A 690 1.72 -15.62 -36.91
CA LEU A 690 3.12 -15.73 -36.48
C LEU A 690 3.65 -17.15 -36.69
N MET A 691 2.86 -18.15 -36.30
CA MET A 691 3.12 -19.58 -36.49
C MET A 691 3.14 -19.96 -37.98
N VAL A 692 2.20 -19.43 -38.77
CA VAL A 692 2.12 -19.69 -40.21
C VAL A 692 3.42 -19.29 -40.91
N ALA A 693 3.99 -18.12 -40.59
CA ALA A 693 5.26 -17.69 -41.20
C ALA A 693 6.41 -18.67 -40.88
N LYS A 694 6.52 -19.14 -39.62
CA LYS A 694 7.53 -20.11 -39.21
C LYS A 694 7.36 -21.48 -39.89
N ILE A 695 6.11 -21.94 -40.00
CA ILE A 695 5.77 -23.21 -40.68
C ILE A 695 6.08 -23.11 -42.18
N ASP A 696 5.68 -22.01 -42.82
CA ASP A 696 5.94 -21.73 -44.23
C ASP A 696 7.43 -21.68 -44.54
N PHE A 697 8.23 -21.10 -43.64
CA PHE A 697 9.68 -21.07 -43.81
C PHE A 697 10.29 -22.48 -43.80
N MET A 698 10.01 -23.29 -42.78
CA MET A 698 10.50 -24.66 -42.69
C MET A 698 10.07 -25.52 -43.88
N GLU A 699 8.82 -25.36 -44.33
CA GLU A 699 8.31 -26.03 -45.53
C GLU A 699 9.01 -25.52 -46.81
N THR A 700 9.26 -24.21 -46.93
CA THR A 700 9.95 -23.61 -48.08
C THR A 700 11.37 -24.16 -48.19
N VAL A 701 12.10 -24.22 -47.09
CA VAL A 701 13.45 -24.80 -47.05
C VAL A 701 13.41 -26.31 -47.32
N ALA A 702 12.48 -27.05 -46.72
CA ALA A 702 12.34 -28.48 -46.93
C ALA A 702 11.99 -28.86 -48.38
N ASN A 703 11.11 -28.10 -49.03
CA ASN A 703 10.83 -28.23 -50.47
C ASN A 703 12.05 -27.87 -51.32
N GLY A 704 12.72 -26.78 -50.95
CA GLY A 704 13.95 -26.31 -51.55
C GLY A 704 15.04 -27.36 -51.66
N THR A 705 15.32 -28.04 -50.54
CA THR A 705 16.33 -29.11 -50.43
C THR A 705 16.07 -30.32 -51.33
N GLN A 706 14.84 -30.47 -51.84
CA GLN A 706 14.42 -31.56 -52.74
C GLN A 706 14.41 -31.14 -54.22
N THR A 707 14.74 -29.89 -54.52
CA THR A 707 14.75 -29.31 -55.86
C THR A 707 16.14 -28.84 -56.28
N ASP A 708 16.30 -28.43 -57.53
CA ASP A 708 17.52 -27.73 -57.96
C ASP A 708 17.61 -26.31 -57.38
N VAL A 709 18.83 -25.76 -57.40
CA VAL A 709 19.17 -24.46 -56.80
C VAL A 709 18.33 -23.31 -57.36
N GLN A 710 17.98 -23.32 -58.65
CA GLN A 710 17.17 -22.25 -59.27
C GLN A 710 15.72 -22.28 -58.78
N ASN A 711 15.18 -23.49 -58.56
CA ASN A 711 13.85 -23.65 -58.01
C ASN A 711 13.82 -23.33 -56.51
N PHE A 712 14.87 -23.65 -55.76
CA PHE A 712 14.95 -23.26 -54.36
C PHE A 712 15.07 -21.74 -54.17
N GLU A 713 15.86 -21.05 -54.99
CA GLU A 713 15.95 -19.59 -55.00
C GLU A 713 14.56 -18.95 -55.17
N LYS A 714 13.77 -19.41 -56.15
CA LYS A 714 12.40 -18.93 -56.38
C LYS A 714 11.46 -19.17 -55.20
N LEU A 715 11.61 -20.32 -54.53
CA LEU A 715 10.80 -20.64 -53.34
C LEU A 715 11.09 -19.67 -52.19
N LEU A 716 12.36 -19.34 -51.95
CA LEU A 716 12.77 -18.37 -50.93
C LEU A 716 12.39 -16.93 -51.29
N GLU A 717 12.55 -16.53 -52.56
CA GLU A 717 12.08 -15.21 -53.04
C GLU A 717 10.58 -15.04 -52.80
N LYS A 718 9.80 -16.09 -53.09
CA LYS A 718 8.36 -16.11 -52.84
C LYS A 718 8.08 -15.96 -51.33
N TYR A 719 8.77 -16.71 -50.48
CA TYR A 719 8.61 -16.60 -49.03
C TYR A 719 8.88 -15.17 -48.52
N VAL A 720 10.00 -14.55 -48.91
CA VAL A 720 10.36 -13.18 -48.50
C VAL A 720 9.34 -12.14 -49.00
N SER A 721 8.74 -12.35 -50.18
CA SER A 721 7.69 -11.46 -50.70
C SER A 721 6.37 -11.54 -49.91
N VAL A 722 6.03 -12.73 -49.40
CA VAL A 722 4.80 -12.96 -48.63
C VAL A 722 4.99 -12.53 -47.18
N TYR A 723 6.19 -12.70 -46.62
CA TYR A 723 6.52 -12.39 -45.24
C TYR A 723 7.74 -11.46 -45.15
N PRO A 724 7.63 -10.14 -45.43
CA PRO A 724 8.79 -9.25 -45.47
C PRO A 724 9.37 -8.87 -44.10
N VAL A 725 8.58 -9.00 -43.03
CA VAL A 725 8.93 -8.59 -41.65
C VAL A 725 8.86 -9.73 -40.64
N ALA A 726 8.65 -10.97 -41.08
CA ALA A 726 8.58 -12.11 -40.17
C ALA A 726 9.96 -12.48 -39.61
N GLU A 727 10.00 -13.08 -38.43
CA GLU A 727 11.23 -13.47 -37.73
C GLU A 727 12.18 -14.36 -38.57
N PRO A 728 11.72 -15.33 -39.40
CA PRO A 728 12.62 -16.12 -40.25
C PRO A 728 13.13 -15.41 -41.52
N THR A 729 12.63 -14.21 -41.83
CA THR A 729 12.92 -13.50 -43.09
C THR A 729 14.37 -13.04 -43.24
N PRO A 730 15.05 -12.52 -42.20
CA PRO A 730 16.48 -12.20 -42.28
C PRO A 730 17.32 -13.41 -42.70
N LEU A 731 17.03 -14.58 -42.13
CA LEU A 731 17.70 -15.83 -42.49
C LEU A 731 17.33 -16.30 -43.91
N ALA A 732 16.07 -16.17 -44.32
CA ALA A 732 15.68 -16.46 -45.71
C ALA A 732 16.49 -15.61 -46.72
N ASN A 733 16.74 -14.34 -46.39
CA ASN A 733 17.57 -13.45 -47.19
C ASN A 733 19.07 -13.82 -47.13
N GLU A 734 19.56 -14.31 -46.01
CA GLU A 734 20.92 -14.84 -45.87
C GLU A 734 21.12 -16.07 -46.77
N ILE A 735 20.19 -17.04 -46.72
CA ILE A 735 20.20 -18.22 -47.59
C ILE A 735 20.11 -17.82 -49.07
N LEU A 736 19.24 -16.85 -49.43
CA LEU A 736 19.17 -16.31 -50.80
C LEU A 736 20.50 -15.67 -51.24
N THR A 737 21.17 -14.96 -50.33
CA THR A 737 22.47 -14.32 -50.62
C THR A 737 23.53 -15.39 -50.85
N LEU A 738 23.55 -16.45 -50.04
CA LEU A 738 24.45 -17.61 -50.18
C LEU A 738 24.20 -18.40 -51.48
N ILE A 739 22.95 -18.52 -51.92
CA ILE A 739 22.60 -19.19 -53.19
C ILE A 739 23.05 -18.36 -54.41
N ARG A 740 22.93 -17.02 -54.33
CA ARG A 740 23.27 -16.10 -55.42
C ARG A 740 24.77 -15.85 -55.56
N ASP A 741 25.52 -15.89 -54.45
CA ASP A 741 26.97 -15.72 -54.45
C ASP A 741 27.65 -17.01 -54.95
N SER A 742 27.99 -17.05 -56.24
CA SER A 742 28.32 -18.26 -57.01
C SER A 742 29.65 -18.96 -56.65
N ALA A 743 30.12 -18.87 -55.41
CA ALA A 743 31.38 -19.44 -54.93
C ALA A 743 31.27 -20.85 -54.30
N LEU A 744 30.06 -21.37 -54.06
CA LEU A 744 29.80 -22.71 -53.50
C LEU A 744 29.03 -23.58 -54.50
N THR A 745 29.76 -24.34 -55.33
CA THR A 745 29.18 -25.24 -56.36
C THR A 745 28.55 -26.53 -55.82
N ASP A 746 28.44 -26.71 -54.50
CA ASP A 746 27.72 -27.85 -53.91
C ASP A 746 26.88 -27.36 -52.72
N TYR A 747 25.74 -26.72 -53.01
CA TYR A 747 24.73 -26.41 -51.99
C TYR A 747 24.23 -27.69 -51.27
N GLN A 748 24.22 -28.85 -51.95
CA GLN A 748 24.01 -30.17 -51.33
C GLN A 748 24.99 -30.45 -50.17
N LYS A 749 26.25 -29.97 -50.25
CA LYS A 749 27.21 -30.13 -49.15
C LYS A 749 26.91 -29.24 -47.95
N LEU A 750 26.26 -28.09 -48.12
CA LEU A 750 25.81 -27.26 -46.98
C LEU A 750 24.66 -27.91 -46.22
N ILE A 751 23.80 -28.66 -46.93
CA ILE A 751 22.77 -29.52 -46.33
C ILE A 751 23.42 -30.73 -45.64
N ASP A 752 24.33 -31.43 -46.32
CA ASP A 752 25.01 -32.62 -45.77
C ASP A 752 25.94 -32.30 -44.57
N MET A 753 26.46 -31.06 -44.49
CA MET A 753 27.27 -30.55 -43.38
C MET A 753 26.44 -29.98 -42.23
N GLY A 754 25.11 -29.97 -42.34
CA GLY A 754 24.23 -29.48 -41.28
C GLY A 754 24.14 -27.95 -41.15
N TYR A 755 24.81 -27.17 -42.00
CA TYR A 755 24.92 -25.70 -41.91
C TYR A 755 23.54 -25.00 -41.83
N ILE A 756 22.59 -25.45 -42.66
CA ILE A 756 21.22 -24.90 -42.70
C ILE A 756 20.40 -25.34 -41.47
N GLY A 757 20.73 -26.48 -40.86
CA GLY A 757 20.10 -26.96 -39.63
C GLY A 757 20.72 -26.37 -38.35
N GLU A 758 21.98 -25.91 -38.42
CA GLU A 758 22.77 -25.40 -37.30
C GLU A 758 22.68 -23.87 -37.12
N GLU A 759 22.57 -23.08 -38.19
CA GLU A 759 22.34 -21.61 -38.08
C GLU A 759 20.91 -21.25 -37.65
N ILE A 760 19.98 -22.21 -37.70
CA ILE A 760 18.62 -22.03 -37.19
C ILE A 760 18.59 -22.31 -35.68
N GLU A 761 18.87 -21.25 -34.92
CA GLU A 761 18.59 -21.21 -33.50
C GLU A 761 17.09 -21.02 -33.28
N ASN A 762 16.38 -22.09 -32.93
CA ASN A 762 15.09 -21.93 -32.28
C ASN A 762 15.37 -21.56 -30.82
N LYS A 763 15.31 -20.27 -30.53
CA LYS A 763 15.48 -19.72 -29.17
C LYS A 763 14.49 -20.30 -28.14
N GLU A 764 13.43 -20.97 -28.59
CA GLU A 764 12.46 -21.63 -27.70
C GLU A 764 12.85 -23.09 -27.38
N LEU A 765 13.83 -23.68 -28.06
CA LEU A 765 14.41 -24.99 -27.72
C LEU A 765 15.66 -24.76 -26.87
N LEU A 766 15.60 -25.20 -25.61
CA LEU A 766 16.74 -25.23 -24.70
C LEU A 766 17.94 -25.90 -25.39
N SER A 767 19.02 -25.15 -25.60
CA SER A 767 20.36 -25.71 -25.81
C SER A 767 20.71 -26.49 -24.56
N GLY A 768 20.90 -27.80 -24.69
CA GLY A 768 21.11 -28.72 -23.57
C GLY A 768 22.44 -28.55 -22.82
N ASP A 769 23.18 -27.44 -23.02
CA ASP A 769 24.58 -27.30 -22.59
C ASP A 769 24.96 -25.91 -22.03
N GLU A 770 24.03 -25.19 -21.40
CA GLU A 770 24.41 -24.10 -20.48
C GLU A 770 23.95 -24.42 -19.05
N MET A 771 24.73 -25.24 -18.35
CA MET A 771 24.72 -25.26 -16.89
C MET A 771 25.29 -23.94 -16.37
N ALA A 772 24.47 -22.88 -16.40
CA ALA A 772 24.72 -21.70 -15.60
C ALA A 772 24.69 -22.13 -14.11
N ASN A 773 25.76 -21.83 -13.38
CA ASN A 773 25.84 -22.04 -11.91
C ASN A 773 24.93 -21.03 -11.19
N ASP A 774 23.63 -21.15 -11.40
CA ASP A 774 22.61 -20.45 -10.62
C ASP A 774 21.95 -21.40 -9.60
N GLU A 775 21.18 -20.84 -8.66
CA GLU A 775 20.53 -21.60 -7.59
C GLU A 775 19.41 -22.57 -8.09
N PHE A 776 19.08 -22.51 -9.39
CA PHE A 776 18.11 -23.36 -10.05
C PHE A 776 18.79 -24.42 -10.93
N GLY A 777 20.12 -24.46 -10.97
CA GLY A 777 20.91 -25.42 -11.74
C GLY A 777 20.84 -25.20 -13.24
N GLY A 778 20.63 -23.97 -13.70
CA GLY A 778 20.48 -23.63 -15.13
C GLY A 778 19.14 -24.08 -15.73
N LYS A 779 18.20 -24.55 -14.90
CA LYS A 779 16.88 -25.05 -15.35
C LYS A 779 16.00 -24.00 -15.99
N PHE A 780 16.19 -22.73 -15.61
CA PHE A 780 15.39 -21.61 -16.06
C PHE A 780 16.29 -20.45 -16.49
N SER A 781 15.98 -19.80 -17.61
CA SER A 781 16.73 -18.66 -18.14
C SER A 781 15.96 -17.35 -17.96
N TYR A 782 16.67 -16.24 -17.67
CA TYR A 782 16.08 -14.91 -17.57
C TYR A 782 16.43 -14.12 -18.83
N GLU A 783 15.72 -14.42 -19.91
CA GLU A 783 15.90 -13.77 -21.21
C GLU A 783 14.73 -12.83 -21.49
N GLU A 784 15.03 -11.55 -21.67
CA GLU A 784 14.01 -10.49 -21.73
C GLU A 784 13.32 -10.40 -23.09
N ASP A 785 14.00 -10.82 -24.16
CA ASP A 785 13.55 -10.69 -25.56
C ASP A 785 12.78 -11.92 -26.06
N LEU A 786 12.58 -12.93 -25.22
CA LEU A 786 11.80 -14.12 -25.58
C LEU A 786 10.30 -13.84 -25.50
N LEU A 787 9.50 -14.65 -26.21
CA LEU A 787 8.07 -14.68 -25.98
C LEU A 787 7.78 -15.00 -24.51
N HIS A 788 6.91 -14.21 -23.89
CA HIS A 788 6.45 -14.42 -22.53
C HIS A 788 4.96 -14.70 -22.48
N TYR A 789 4.55 -15.41 -21.43
CA TYR A 789 3.19 -15.85 -21.19
C TYR A 789 2.74 -15.42 -19.79
N PHE A 790 1.46 -15.13 -19.63
CA PHE A 790 0.83 -14.84 -18.34
C PHE A 790 0.06 -16.07 -17.89
N VAL A 791 0.34 -16.59 -16.70
CA VAL A 791 -0.22 -17.84 -16.18
C VAL A 791 -1.05 -17.56 -14.95
N ILE A 792 -2.22 -18.17 -14.87
CA ILE A 792 -3.04 -18.34 -13.67
C ILE A 792 -3.02 -19.83 -13.31
N ALA A 793 -2.46 -20.20 -12.16
CA ALA A 793 -2.41 -21.57 -11.67
C ALA A 793 -3.37 -21.77 -10.49
N TYR A 794 -4.17 -22.83 -10.52
CA TYR A 794 -5.19 -23.16 -9.51
C TYR A 794 -5.20 -24.68 -9.20
N PRO A 795 -5.72 -25.13 -8.04
CA PRO A 795 -5.77 -26.55 -7.69
C PRO A 795 -6.55 -27.37 -8.71
N HIS A 796 -5.96 -28.47 -9.20
CA HIS A 796 -6.57 -29.32 -10.24
C HIS A 796 -7.94 -29.91 -9.84
N GLY A 797 -8.16 -30.12 -8.54
CA GLY A 797 -9.44 -30.61 -7.99
C GLY A 797 -10.49 -29.52 -7.71
N ALA A 798 -10.18 -28.25 -7.97
CA ALA A 798 -11.12 -27.16 -7.74
C ALA A 798 -12.21 -27.13 -8.81
N LYS A 799 -13.46 -26.82 -8.42
CA LYS A 799 -14.57 -26.64 -9.35
C LYS A 799 -14.52 -25.25 -9.97
N VAL A 800 -13.63 -25.07 -10.94
CA VAL A 800 -13.51 -23.82 -11.71
C VAL A 800 -14.38 -23.90 -12.97
N ASP A 801 -15.17 -22.86 -13.23
CA ASP A 801 -15.80 -22.68 -14.54
C ASP A 801 -14.76 -22.13 -15.53
N LEU A 802 -14.03 -23.05 -16.18
CA LEU A 802 -12.96 -22.71 -17.13
C LEU A 802 -13.47 -21.97 -18.36
N ASN A 803 -14.70 -22.26 -18.77
CA ASN A 803 -15.32 -21.56 -19.89
C ASN A 803 -15.52 -20.09 -19.53
N ARG A 804 -16.02 -19.81 -18.32
CA ARG A 804 -16.19 -18.43 -17.84
C ARG A 804 -14.85 -17.72 -17.63
N LEU A 805 -13.85 -18.39 -17.05
CA LEU A 805 -12.53 -17.81 -16.83
C LEU A 805 -11.82 -17.44 -18.16
N ASN A 806 -11.78 -18.37 -19.11
CA ASN A 806 -11.19 -18.12 -20.44
C ASN A 806 -11.92 -16.99 -21.16
N PHE A 807 -13.25 -16.96 -21.03
CA PHE A 807 -14.07 -15.91 -21.60
C PHE A 807 -13.79 -14.53 -21.00
N ASP A 808 -13.76 -14.41 -19.66
CA ASP A 808 -13.51 -13.14 -18.99
C ASP A 808 -12.10 -12.58 -19.32
N ILE A 809 -11.10 -13.47 -19.49
CA ILE A 809 -9.75 -13.10 -19.96
C ILE A 809 -9.77 -12.67 -21.44
N ALA A 810 -10.50 -13.37 -22.31
CA ALA A 810 -10.64 -12.99 -23.71
C ALA A 810 -11.30 -11.62 -23.86
N ASN A 811 -12.32 -11.32 -23.05
CA ASN A 811 -12.97 -10.01 -23.02
C ASN A 811 -12.01 -8.92 -22.60
N TYR A 812 -11.27 -9.16 -21.52
CA TYR A 812 -10.25 -8.24 -21.08
C TYR A 812 -9.25 -7.94 -22.20
N ASN A 813 -8.84 -8.96 -22.95
CA ASN A 813 -7.92 -8.80 -24.08
C ASN A 813 -8.49 -7.93 -25.19
N ILE A 814 -9.74 -8.19 -25.58
CA ILE A 814 -10.37 -7.45 -26.69
C ILE A 814 -10.68 -6.00 -26.30
N ASP A 815 -11.07 -5.76 -25.03
CA ASP A 815 -11.39 -4.43 -24.52
C ASP A 815 -10.16 -3.52 -24.38
N HIS A 816 -8.99 -4.09 -24.08
CA HIS A 816 -7.81 -3.32 -23.71
C HIS A 816 -6.65 -3.46 -24.69
N TYR A 817 -6.73 -4.37 -25.68
CA TYR A 817 -5.66 -4.61 -26.65
C TYR A 817 -6.25 -4.88 -28.04
N THR A 818 -6.61 -3.81 -28.75
CA THR A 818 -7.30 -3.90 -30.05
C THR A 818 -6.40 -4.28 -31.23
N LYS A 819 -5.07 -4.14 -31.06
CA LYS A 819 -4.05 -4.39 -32.10
C LYS A 819 -3.25 -5.67 -31.90
N VAL A 820 -3.50 -6.42 -30.82
CA VAL A 820 -2.72 -7.61 -30.47
C VAL A 820 -3.66 -8.77 -30.21
N ASP A 821 -3.52 -9.84 -30.99
CA ASP A 821 -4.27 -11.07 -30.79
C ASP A 821 -3.57 -11.95 -29.75
N TYR A 822 -4.14 -12.01 -28.55
CA TYR A 822 -3.69 -12.93 -27.51
C TYR A 822 -4.45 -14.26 -27.57
N ASP A 823 -3.71 -15.35 -27.38
CA ASP A 823 -4.23 -16.70 -27.32
C ASP A 823 -4.33 -17.19 -25.88
N ILE A 824 -5.36 -17.99 -25.60
CA ILE A 824 -5.61 -18.55 -24.27
C ILE A 824 -5.54 -20.07 -24.37
N GLU A 825 -4.76 -20.68 -23.49
CA GLU A 825 -4.66 -22.12 -23.31
C GLU A 825 -4.91 -22.49 -21.84
N THR A 826 -5.36 -23.70 -21.57
CA THR A 826 -5.46 -24.25 -20.22
C THR A 826 -4.72 -25.59 -20.18
N GLY A 827 -4.64 -26.21 -19.00
CA GLY A 827 -3.95 -27.49 -18.90
C GLY A 827 -3.53 -27.83 -17.48
N LEU A 828 -2.68 -28.84 -17.36
CA LEU A 828 -2.11 -29.28 -16.08
C LEU A 828 -0.65 -28.85 -15.98
N LEU A 829 -0.35 -28.08 -14.93
CA LEU A 829 1.02 -27.65 -14.64
C LEU A 829 1.78 -28.75 -13.90
N ASN A 830 1.09 -29.49 -13.02
CA ASN A 830 1.57 -30.69 -12.35
C ASN A 830 0.38 -31.50 -11.78
N ASP A 831 0.65 -32.56 -11.01
CA ASP A 831 -0.38 -33.45 -10.45
C ASP A 831 -1.34 -32.77 -9.44
N LYS A 832 -1.03 -31.54 -9.00
CA LYS A 832 -1.79 -30.76 -8.02
C LYS A 832 -2.38 -29.47 -8.59
N LEU A 833 -1.80 -28.92 -9.65
CA LEU A 833 -2.15 -27.60 -10.20
C LEU A 833 -2.52 -27.69 -11.67
N ALA A 834 -3.66 -27.11 -12.01
CA ALA A 834 -4.06 -26.76 -13.36
C ALA A 834 -3.75 -25.29 -13.65
N PHE A 835 -3.74 -24.88 -14.91
CA PHE A 835 -3.48 -23.50 -15.30
C PHE A 835 -4.40 -22.99 -16.41
N VAL A 836 -4.50 -21.66 -16.50
CA VAL A 836 -4.90 -20.90 -17.69
C VAL A 836 -3.72 -20.00 -18.06
N ILE A 837 -3.31 -19.99 -19.33
CA ILE A 837 -2.16 -19.24 -19.84
C ILE A 837 -2.59 -18.35 -21.00
N VAL A 838 -2.16 -17.08 -20.97
CA VAL A 838 -2.29 -16.14 -22.07
C VAL A 838 -0.94 -16.01 -22.78
N ARG A 839 -0.94 -16.24 -24.09
CA ARG A 839 0.25 -16.27 -24.94
C ARG A 839 0.34 -15.06 -25.86
N SER A 840 1.43 -15.02 -26.63
CA SER A 840 1.66 -14.06 -27.72
C SER A 840 2.11 -12.67 -27.26
N MET A 841 2.74 -12.57 -26.08
CA MET A 841 3.45 -11.35 -25.66
C MET A 841 4.90 -11.41 -26.13
N GLU A 842 5.32 -10.36 -26.84
CA GLU A 842 6.57 -10.32 -27.62
C GLU A 842 7.83 -10.44 -26.76
N ASN A 843 7.77 -9.94 -25.52
CA ASN A 843 8.93 -9.84 -24.62
C ASN A 843 8.50 -9.75 -23.14
N LYS A 844 9.48 -9.69 -22.23
CA LYS A 844 9.26 -9.57 -20.78
C LYS A 844 8.40 -8.35 -20.42
N GLU A 845 8.66 -7.20 -21.04
CA GLU A 845 8.00 -5.94 -20.69
C GLU A 845 6.52 -5.96 -21.04
N SER A 846 6.17 -6.40 -22.25
CA SER A 846 4.77 -6.60 -22.65
C SER A 846 4.05 -7.56 -21.70
N ALA A 847 4.69 -8.65 -21.27
CA ALA A 847 4.07 -9.57 -20.32
C ALA A 847 3.91 -9.04 -18.90
N LEU A 848 4.83 -8.20 -18.42
CA LEU A 848 4.71 -7.55 -17.11
C LEU A 848 3.65 -6.44 -17.11
N ILE A 849 3.54 -5.68 -18.21
CA ILE A 849 2.46 -4.69 -18.40
C ILE A 849 1.11 -5.40 -18.41
N TYR A 850 0.98 -6.49 -19.17
CA TYR A 850 -0.22 -7.31 -19.20
C TYR A 850 -0.56 -7.87 -17.81
N HIS A 851 0.40 -8.48 -17.12
CA HIS A 851 0.24 -9.03 -15.77
C HIS A 851 -0.26 -7.98 -14.79
N GLY A 852 0.39 -6.82 -14.72
CA GLY A 852 0.01 -5.75 -13.79
C GLY A 852 -1.38 -5.16 -14.09
N ALA A 853 -1.76 -5.08 -15.37
CA ALA A 853 -3.03 -4.52 -15.77
C ALA A 853 -4.21 -5.49 -15.55
N ILE A 854 -4.04 -6.79 -15.87
CA ILE A 854 -5.13 -7.76 -15.75
C ILE A 854 -5.48 -8.09 -14.30
N ILE A 855 -4.48 -8.23 -13.42
CA ILE A 855 -4.69 -8.64 -12.00
C ILE A 855 -5.51 -7.64 -11.18
N ARG A 856 -5.62 -6.39 -11.64
CA ARG A 856 -6.40 -5.33 -11.00
C ARG A 856 -7.89 -5.38 -11.35
N LYS A 857 -8.25 -6.09 -12.42
CA LYS A 857 -9.63 -6.23 -12.84
C LYS A 857 -10.23 -7.45 -12.16
N ALA A 858 -10.71 -7.27 -10.94
CA ALA A 858 -11.35 -8.33 -10.14
C ALA A 858 -12.48 -9.07 -10.89
N SER A 859 -13.14 -8.40 -11.85
CA SER A 859 -14.14 -9.01 -12.72
C SER A 859 -13.62 -10.18 -13.55
N VAL A 860 -12.33 -10.19 -13.92
CA VAL A 860 -11.71 -11.25 -14.73
C VAL A 860 -11.55 -12.55 -13.94
N PHE A 861 -11.40 -12.45 -12.62
CA PHE A 861 -11.13 -13.59 -11.74
C PHE A 861 -12.38 -14.12 -11.03
N ARG A 862 -13.59 -13.71 -11.44
CA ARG A 862 -14.84 -14.12 -10.79
C ARG A 862 -15.04 -15.64 -10.75
N ALA A 863 -14.64 -16.34 -11.81
CA ALA A 863 -14.71 -17.80 -11.90
C ALA A 863 -13.79 -18.52 -10.89
N LEU A 864 -12.86 -17.79 -10.24
CA LEU A 864 -11.94 -18.27 -9.22
C LEU A 864 -12.33 -17.82 -7.80
N LYS A 865 -13.55 -17.33 -7.61
CA LYS A 865 -14.04 -16.90 -6.29
C LYS A 865 -13.97 -18.06 -5.30
N ASP A 866 -13.41 -17.80 -4.12
CA ASP A 866 -13.20 -18.77 -3.03
C ASP A 866 -12.24 -19.93 -3.37
N ILE A 867 -11.39 -19.75 -4.40
CA ILE A 867 -10.37 -20.72 -4.82
C ILE A 867 -9.00 -20.06 -4.69
N ASP A 868 -8.09 -20.69 -3.96
CA ASP A 868 -6.70 -20.22 -3.89
C ASP A 868 -6.02 -20.37 -5.26
N TYR A 869 -5.60 -19.28 -5.88
CA TYR A 869 -4.89 -19.29 -7.15
C TYR A 869 -3.62 -18.44 -7.09
N LEU A 870 -2.71 -18.68 -8.04
CA LEU A 870 -1.46 -17.97 -8.22
C LEU A 870 -1.43 -17.38 -9.62
N ASN A 871 -0.82 -16.20 -9.81
CA ASN A 871 -0.55 -15.66 -11.13
C ASN A 871 0.93 -15.29 -11.28
N PHE A 872 1.48 -15.48 -12.48
CA PHE A 872 2.89 -15.18 -12.77
C PHE A 872 3.14 -15.03 -14.26
N VAL A 873 4.29 -14.48 -14.61
CA VAL A 873 4.78 -14.39 -15.99
C VAL A 873 5.84 -15.46 -16.20
N ILE A 874 5.85 -16.09 -17.38
CA ILE A 874 6.82 -17.13 -17.75
C ILE A 874 7.29 -16.98 -19.19
N SER A 875 8.60 -17.07 -19.43
CA SER A 875 9.12 -17.12 -20.80
C SER A 875 8.74 -18.46 -21.46
N SER A 876 8.67 -18.46 -22.79
CA SER A 876 8.40 -19.65 -23.59
C SER A 876 9.37 -20.80 -23.32
N THR A 877 10.65 -20.51 -23.07
CA THR A 877 11.68 -21.50 -22.69
C THR A 877 11.44 -22.08 -21.31
N ASN A 878 11.17 -21.22 -20.32
CA ASN A 878 10.91 -21.65 -18.95
C ASN A 878 9.60 -22.44 -18.81
N TYR A 879 8.57 -22.07 -19.58
CA TYR A 879 7.31 -22.79 -19.63
C TYR A 879 7.52 -24.24 -20.05
N ARG A 880 8.37 -24.47 -21.06
CA ARG A 880 8.74 -25.82 -21.50
C ARG A 880 9.51 -26.58 -20.42
N ALA A 881 10.43 -25.92 -19.72
CA ALA A 881 11.16 -26.53 -18.59
C ALA A 881 10.20 -26.94 -17.45
N VAL A 882 9.22 -26.09 -17.11
CA VAL A 882 8.20 -26.40 -16.10
C VAL A 882 7.34 -27.59 -16.50
N MET A 883 6.88 -27.63 -17.76
CA MET A 883 6.01 -28.71 -18.26
C MET A 883 6.74 -30.05 -18.37
N ASN A 884 8.03 -30.05 -18.75
CA ASN A 884 8.82 -31.28 -18.87
C ASN A 884 9.24 -31.86 -17.52
N GLU A 885 9.64 -31.02 -16.55
CA GLU A 885 10.17 -31.47 -15.27
C GLU A 885 9.12 -31.51 -14.14
N LYS A 886 7.89 -31.03 -14.39
CA LYS A 886 6.84 -30.80 -13.38
C LYS A 886 7.29 -29.93 -12.19
N SER A 887 8.32 -29.11 -12.36
CA SER A 887 8.90 -28.30 -11.26
C SER A 887 8.32 -26.89 -11.15
N THR A 888 7.01 -26.81 -10.94
CA THR A 888 6.29 -25.55 -10.73
C THR A 888 6.85 -24.74 -9.55
N THR A 889 7.17 -25.41 -8.45
CA THR A 889 7.59 -24.75 -7.21
C THR A 889 8.95 -24.06 -7.36
N ASP A 890 9.87 -24.65 -8.12
CA ASP A 890 11.18 -24.03 -8.37
C ASP A 890 11.05 -22.87 -9.34
N TYR A 891 10.15 -22.97 -10.32
CA TYR A 891 9.87 -21.85 -11.20
C TYR A 891 9.22 -20.67 -10.48
N LEU A 892 8.30 -20.89 -9.55
CA LEU A 892 7.70 -19.79 -8.77
C LEU A 892 8.77 -19.04 -7.95
N LYS A 893 9.78 -19.73 -7.42
CA LYS A 893 10.93 -19.09 -6.77
C LYS A 893 11.77 -18.28 -7.77
N PHE A 894 12.01 -18.83 -8.97
CA PHE A 894 12.70 -18.13 -10.06
C PHE A 894 11.94 -16.86 -10.49
N PHE A 895 10.62 -16.95 -10.63
CA PHE A 895 9.73 -15.83 -10.92
C PHE A 895 9.80 -14.75 -9.83
N ILE A 896 9.69 -15.14 -8.55
CA ILE A 896 9.78 -14.20 -7.42
C ILE A 896 11.13 -13.48 -7.41
N LYS A 897 12.22 -14.17 -7.75
CA LYS A 897 13.55 -13.55 -7.77
C LYS A 897 13.74 -12.58 -8.94
N ASN A 898 13.34 -13.01 -10.14
CA ASN A 898 13.76 -12.35 -11.37
C ASN A 898 12.71 -11.41 -11.97
N TYR A 899 11.42 -11.72 -11.82
CA TYR A 899 10.32 -10.94 -12.38
C TYR A 899 9.61 -10.08 -11.33
N SER A 900 9.44 -10.56 -10.08
CA SER A 900 8.60 -9.84 -9.09
C SER A 900 9.10 -8.45 -8.71
N ARG A 901 10.42 -8.21 -8.72
CA ARG A 901 11.02 -6.88 -8.49
C ARG A 901 10.66 -5.84 -9.57
N HIS A 902 10.28 -6.31 -10.76
CA HIS A 902 9.85 -5.50 -11.89
C HIS A 902 8.32 -5.33 -11.94
N ILE A 903 7.59 -6.16 -11.19
CA ILE A 903 6.17 -5.95 -10.87
C ILE A 903 6.13 -4.85 -9.80
N ARG A 904 6.30 -3.60 -10.22
CA ARG A 904 6.12 -2.45 -9.34
C ARG A 904 4.64 -2.13 -9.22
N SER A 905 4.22 -1.76 -8.01
CA SER A 905 3.01 -0.95 -7.76
C SER A 905 3.22 0.48 -8.29
N ASN A 906 3.69 0.62 -9.53
CA ASN A 906 3.99 1.89 -10.18
C ASN A 906 2.77 2.51 -10.86
N PHE A 907 1.58 2.12 -10.43
CA PHE A 907 0.43 2.98 -10.57
C PHE A 907 0.00 3.26 -9.14
N SER A 908 0.16 4.51 -8.72
CA SER A 908 -0.67 5.02 -7.64
C SER A 908 -2.12 4.91 -8.08
N ASP A 909 -3.05 4.79 -7.14
CA ASP A 909 -4.49 4.95 -7.43
C ASP A 909 -4.83 6.37 -7.98
N ASP A 910 -3.83 7.26 -8.07
CA ASP A 910 -3.94 8.69 -8.35
C ASP A 910 -3.35 9.14 -9.72
N GLU A 911 -2.80 8.25 -10.55
CA GLU A 911 -2.29 8.62 -11.89
C GLU A 911 -3.30 8.26 -12.99
N ASN A 912 -3.73 9.26 -13.77
CA ASN A 912 -4.64 9.10 -14.91
C ASN A 912 -4.16 7.97 -15.82
N GLU A 913 -4.98 6.93 -15.96
CA GLU A 913 -4.63 5.67 -16.64
C GLU A 913 -4.27 5.89 -18.11
N VAL A 914 -2.97 5.89 -18.44
CA VAL A 914 -2.50 5.57 -19.80
C VAL A 914 -3.00 4.16 -20.12
N SER A 915 -3.70 3.99 -21.25
CA SER A 915 -4.26 2.70 -21.64
C SER A 915 -3.16 1.63 -21.65
N PRO A 916 -3.39 0.40 -21.14
CA PRO A 916 -2.41 -0.68 -21.22
C PRO A 916 -1.91 -0.95 -22.65
N GLU A 917 -2.75 -0.72 -23.67
CA GLU A 917 -2.35 -0.77 -25.08
C GLU A 917 -1.30 0.30 -25.42
N GLU A 918 -1.47 1.51 -24.89
CA GLU A 918 -0.57 2.63 -25.11
C GLU A 918 0.74 2.46 -24.34
N LEU A 919 0.72 1.88 -23.13
CA LEU A 919 1.93 1.50 -22.41
C LEU A 919 2.71 0.39 -23.14
N MET A 920 2.02 -0.59 -23.72
CA MET A 920 2.64 -1.60 -24.57
C MET A 920 3.17 -1.02 -25.88
N ALA A 921 2.43 -0.10 -26.50
CA ALA A 921 2.87 0.60 -27.71
C ALA A 921 4.08 1.49 -27.42
N ARG A 922 4.12 2.19 -26.28
CA ARG A 922 5.28 2.96 -25.81
C ARG A 922 6.45 2.07 -25.45
N ALA A 923 6.24 0.93 -24.79
CA ALA A 923 7.31 -0.03 -24.51
C ALA A 923 7.87 -0.62 -25.82
N LYS A 924 7.00 -0.92 -26.78
CA LYS A 924 7.37 -1.37 -28.12
C LYS A 924 8.06 -0.28 -28.94
N GLU A 925 7.61 0.96 -28.86
CA GLU A 925 8.29 2.13 -29.44
C GLU A 925 9.59 2.41 -28.73
N GLN A 926 9.73 2.18 -27.42
CA GLN A 926 10.95 2.42 -26.67
C GLN A 926 11.99 1.32 -26.94
N ASP A 927 11.57 0.07 -27.11
CA ASP A 927 12.39 -1.03 -27.63
C ASP A 927 12.74 -0.82 -29.12
N ASN A 928 11.80 -0.33 -29.93
CA ASN A 928 12.06 0.09 -31.31
C ASN A 928 12.95 1.34 -31.37
N ILE A 929 12.89 2.27 -30.42
CA ILE A 929 13.76 3.45 -30.27
C ILE A 929 15.10 3.04 -29.68
N LEU A 930 15.21 1.95 -28.91
CA LEU A 930 16.48 1.35 -28.50
C LEU A 930 17.11 0.59 -29.68
N LYS A 931 16.31 -0.03 -30.55
CA LYS A 931 16.70 -0.61 -31.85
C LYS A 931 16.99 0.45 -32.93
N GLU A 932 16.31 1.60 -32.94
CA GLU A 932 16.51 2.77 -33.83
C GLU A 932 17.53 3.77 -33.26
N ARG A 933 17.83 3.76 -31.96
CA ARG A 933 19.12 4.28 -31.44
C ARG A 933 20.28 3.38 -31.87
N GLY A 934 19.97 2.22 -32.44
CA GLY A 934 20.79 1.38 -33.32
C GLY A 934 20.62 1.61 -34.84
N GLN A 935 19.73 2.50 -35.31
CA GLN A 935 19.58 2.94 -36.70
C GLN A 935 19.07 4.40 -36.81
N PHE A 936 19.97 5.36 -37.07
CA PHE A 936 19.59 6.76 -37.21
C PHE A 936 19.25 7.14 -38.67
N VAL A 937 18.09 7.78 -38.83
CA VAL A 937 17.71 8.64 -39.97
C VAL A 937 18.57 9.92 -39.96
N VAL A 938 19.17 10.25 -41.10
CA VAL A 938 20.03 11.43 -41.29
C VAL A 938 19.21 12.59 -41.83
N VAL A 939 19.17 13.72 -41.10
CA VAL A 939 18.89 15.04 -41.69
C VAL A 939 20.22 15.76 -41.85
N SER A 940 20.56 16.10 -43.09
CA SER A 940 21.79 16.80 -43.44
C SER A 940 21.74 18.27 -43.01
N THR A 941 22.74 18.72 -42.25
CA THR A 941 23.16 20.12 -42.24
C THR A 941 24.64 20.18 -42.58
N GLY A 942 24.94 20.94 -43.64
CA GLY A 942 26.27 21.06 -44.19
C GLY A 942 27.25 21.66 -43.20
N ALA A 943 28.35 20.95 -42.99
CA ALA A 943 29.62 21.49 -42.50
C ALA A 943 30.75 20.76 -43.24
N GLU A 944 31.76 21.50 -43.66
CA GLU A 944 32.90 21.00 -44.43
C GLU A 944 33.58 19.80 -43.75
N LYS A 945 33.89 18.77 -44.53
CA LYS A 945 34.39 17.48 -44.03
C LYS A 945 35.83 17.62 -43.49
N LEU A 946 35.95 17.77 -42.18
CA LEU A 946 37.22 17.86 -41.44
C LEU A 946 38.15 16.64 -41.65
N PHE A 947 37.58 15.45 -41.87
CA PHE A 947 38.29 14.19 -42.06
C PHE A 947 38.00 13.55 -43.43
N ASN A 948 38.99 12.88 -44.02
CA ASN A 948 38.92 12.30 -45.36
C ASN A 948 38.08 10.99 -45.36
N PRO A 949 36.94 10.91 -46.09
CA PRO A 949 36.07 9.74 -46.17
C PRO A 949 36.65 8.56 -46.96
N GLN A 950 37.79 8.71 -47.62
CA GLN A 950 38.45 7.60 -48.31
C GLN A 950 39.17 6.69 -47.31
N ILE A 951 38.46 5.65 -46.86
CA ILE A 951 38.90 4.75 -45.78
C ILE A 951 39.42 3.40 -46.26
N ASP A 952 39.32 3.07 -47.56
CA ASP A 952 39.83 1.81 -48.13
C ASP A 952 41.35 1.89 -48.39
N THR A 953 42.13 2.22 -47.36
CA THR A 953 43.61 2.35 -47.39
C THR A 953 44.24 1.67 -46.16
N THR A 954 45.56 1.79 -45.97
CA THR A 954 46.24 1.27 -44.77
C THR A 954 45.70 1.94 -43.51
N GLN A 955 45.25 1.10 -42.56
CA GLN A 955 44.64 1.51 -41.32
C GLN A 955 45.60 1.42 -40.15
N ASN A 956 45.30 2.21 -39.14
CA ASN A 956 45.87 2.09 -37.81
C ASN A 956 44.75 1.82 -36.81
N PHE A 957 45.01 0.97 -35.83
CA PHE A 957 44.12 0.79 -34.69
C PHE A 957 44.61 1.68 -33.54
N VAL A 958 43.69 2.41 -32.91
CA VAL A 958 44.02 3.37 -31.87
C VAL A 958 43.21 3.10 -30.62
N ILE A 959 43.90 3.07 -29.48
CA ILE A 959 43.30 3.16 -28.14
C ILE A 959 43.58 4.57 -27.64
N ALA A 960 42.53 5.39 -27.52
CA ALA A 960 42.61 6.71 -26.92
C ALA A 960 42.25 6.62 -25.45
N ILE A 961 43.23 6.82 -24.57
CA ILE A 961 43.09 6.76 -23.11
C ILE A 961 42.99 8.19 -22.60
N GLN A 962 41.92 8.54 -21.91
CA GLN A 962 41.67 9.89 -21.38
C GLN A 962 42.42 10.14 -20.06
N ASP A 963 43.69 9.78 -20.03
CA ASP A 963 44.62 10.05 -18.94
C ASP A 963 46.06 10.02 -19.49
N LYS A 964 46.68 11.20 -19.59
CA LYS A 964 48.05 11.35 -20.15
C LYS A 964 49.16 10.74 -19.30
N ASN A 965 48.86 10.49 -18.02
CA ASN A 965 49.87 10.11 -17.03
C ASN A 965 49.78 8.60 -16.70
N LEU A 966 48.85 7.87 -17.30
CA LEU A 966 48.68 6.45 -17.07
C LEU A 966 49.88 5.65 -17.62
N SER A 967 50.41 4.73 -16.81
CA SER A 967 51.53 3.87 -17.23
C SER A 967 51.06 2.86 -18.27
N THR A 968 51.43 3.07 -19.54
CA THR A 968 51.06 2.21 -20.68
C THR A 968 52.06 1.07 -20.94
N ARG A 969 53.02 0.84 -20.05
CA ARG A 969 54.10 -0.14 -20.24
C ARG A 969 53.58 -1.59 -20.32
N GLN A 970 52.66 -1.96 -19.44
CA GLN A 970 52.06 -3.30 -19.46
C GLN A 970 51.16 -3.48 -20.68
N LEU A 971 50.32 -2.47 -20.96
CA LEU A 971 49.47 -2.43 -22.15
C LEU A 971 50.25 -2.62 -23.45
N LEU A 972 51.38 -1.93 -23.62
CA LEU A 972 52.26 -2.09 -24.77
C LEU A 972 52.85 -3.50 -24.86
N THR A 973 53.17 -4.11 -23.73
CA THR A 973 53.72 -5.47 -23.69
C THR A 973 52.67 -6.48 -24.11
N ASP A 974 51.44 -6.35 -23.59
CA ASP A 974 50.33 -7.24 -23.89
C ASP A 974 49.91 -7.13 -25.36
N PHE A 975 49.83 -5.90 -25.89
CA PHE A 975 49.56 -5.68 -27.32
C PHE A 975 50.71 -6.15 -28.21
N ALA A 976 51.97 -6.00 -27.80
CA ALA A 976 53.10 -6.51 -28.58
C ALA A 976 53.11 -8.04 -28.64
N GLN A 977 52.78 -8.70 -27.52
CA GLN A 977 52.66 -10.15 -27.45
C GLN A 977 51.46 -10.65 -28.25
N PHE A 978 50.31 -10.01 -28.11
CA PHE A 978 49.10 -10.30 -28.87
C PHE A 978 49.33 -10.15 -30.38
N ASN A 979 49.94 -9.05 -30.82
CA ASN A 979 50.25 -8.83 -32.24
C ASN A 979 51.26 -9.84 -32.76
N ARG A 980 52.23 -10.26 -31.95
CA ARG A 980 53.20 -11.29 -32.32
C ARG A 980 52.56 -12.68 -32.42
N ASN A 981 51.55 -12.95 -31.62
CA ASN A 981 50.90 -14.27 -31.57
C ASN A 981 49.80 -14.40 -32.63
N GLU A 982 48.93 -13.40 -32.75
CA GLU A 982 47.72 -13.45 -33.58
C GLU A 982 47.90 -12.76 -34.94
N PHE A 983 48.80 -11.77 -35.05
CA PHE A 983 48.92 -10.89 -36.23
C PHE A 983 50.36 -10.71 -36.73
N ARG A 984 51.22 -11.73 -36.51
CA ARG A 984 52.66 -11.67 -36.79
C ARG A 984 53.00 -11.26 -38.23
N VAL A 985 52.17 -11.68 -39.17
CA VAL A 985 52.38 -11.53 -40.61
C VAL A 985 52.37 -10.06 -41.05
N TRP A 986 51.64 -9.19 -40.35
CA TRP A 986 51.52 -7.77 -40.72
C TRP A 986 52.63 -6.88 -40.17
N ASN A 987 53.57 -7.45 -39.38
CA ASN A 987 54.71 -6.74 -38.79
C ASN A 987 54.31 -5.39 -38.14
N LEU A 988 53.21 -5.43 -37.36
CA LEU A 988 52.57 -4.24 -36.81
C LEU A 988 53.50 -3.50 -35.85
N ALA A 989 53.61 -2.19 -36.03
CA ALA A 989 54.41 -1.33 -35.17
C ALA A 989 53.54 -0.66 -34.10
N LEU A 990 53.97 -0.71 -32.84
CA LEU A 990 53.33 -0.03 -31.73
C LEU A 990 53.99 1.32 -31.47
N GLN A 991 53.18 2.38 -31.38
CA GLN A 991 53.63 3.73 -31.07
C GLN A 991 52.74 4.35 -29.99
N LEU A 992 53.33 5.17 -29.13
CA LEU A 992 52.59 6.05 -28.24
C LEU A 992 52.60 7.46 -28.81
N LYS A 993 51.43 8.09 -28.87
CA LYS A 993 51.25 9.49 -29.22
C LYS A 993 50.39 10.17 -28.15
N GLN A 994 50.39 11.50 -28.09
CA GLN A 994 49.55 12.29 -27.19
C GLN A 994 48.87 13.41 -27.98
N THR A 995 47.60 13.69 -27.68
CA THR A 995 46.82 14.76 -28.33
C THR A 995 45.63 15.16 -27.44
N GLY A 996 45.31 16.45 -27.35
CA GLY A 996 44.23 16.91 -26.45
C GLY A 996 44.47 16.38 -25.04
N ASP A 997 43.45 15.83 -24.37
CA ASP A 997 43.58 15.14 -23.06
C ASP A 997 43.88 13.64 -23.15
N TYR A 998 44.20 13.14 -24.34
CA TYR A 998 44.34 11.72 -24.62
C TYR A 998 45.80 11.28 -24.79
N GLN A 999 46.10 10.09 -24.25
CA GLN A 999 47.26 9.29 -24.62
C GLN A 999 46.82 8.18 -25.58
N LEU A 1000 47.40 8.16 -26.77
CA LEU A 1000 47.06 7.23 -27.84
C LEU A 1000 48.08 6.10 -27.91
N LEU A 1001 47.61 4.86 -27.79
CA LEU A 1001 48.37 3.69 -28.24
C LEU A 1001 47.93 3.38 -29.67
N VAL A 1002 48.87 3.50 -30.61
CA VAL A 1002 48.64 3.33 -32.04
C VAL A 1002 49.33 2.06 -32.53
N VAL A 1003 48.55 1.15 -33.11
CA VAL A 1003 49.04 -0.02 -33.84
C VAL A 1003 49.01 0.33 -35.32
N ASN A 1004 50.18 0.50 -35.91
CA ASN A 1004 50.34 0.92 -37.30
C ASN A 1004 50.58 -0.25 -38.24
N GLY A 1005 50.14 -0.10 -39.48
CA GLY A 1005 50.50 -0.96 -40.61
C GLY A 1005 49.49 -2.04 -40.93
N ILE A 1006 48.20 -1.85 -40.62
CA ILE A 1006 47.16 -2.81 -40.99
C ILE A 1006 46.77 -2.59 -42.46
N PRO A 1007 46.95 -3.57 -43.36
CA PRO A 1007 47.00 -3.32 -44.81
C PRO A 1007 45.72 -2.75 -45.44
N THR A 1008 44.53 -3.28 -45.12
CA THR A 1008 43.25 -2.80 -45.66
C THR A 1008 42.18 -2.65 -44.56
N LEU A 1009 41.05 -2.04 -44.92
CA LEU A 1009 39.91 -1.84 -44.02
C LEU A 1009 39.35 -3.16 -43.47
N ASN A 1010 39.32 -4.22 -44.26
CA ASN A 1010 38.76 -5.51 -43.83
C ASN A 1010 39.65 -6.19 -42.78
N GLU A 1011 40.98 -6.18 -42.95
CA GLU A 1011 41.90 -6.67 -41.91
C GLU A 1011 41.83 -5.81 -40.65
N ALA A 1012 41.67 -4.50 -40.81
CA ALA A 1012 41.53 -3.58 -39.70
C ALA A 1012 40.26 -3.85 -38.89
N MET A 1013 39.13 -4.13 -39.54
CA MET A 1013 37.88 -4.51 -38.87
C MET A 1013 37.98 -5.88 -38.20
N SER A 1014 38.70 -6.84 -38.80
CA SER A 1014 38.98 -8.13 -38.18
C SER A 1014 39.86 -7.98 -36.93
N TYR A 1015 40.94 -7.21 -37.04
CA TYR A 1015 41.83 -6.85 -35.94
C TYR A 1015 41.06 -6.15 -34.81
N PHE A 1016 40.21 -5.17 -35.16
CA PHE A 1016 39.35 -4.46 -34.22
C PHE A 1016 38.44 -5.42 -33.43
N ARG A 1017 37.72 -6.32 -34.12
CA ARG A 1017 36.84 -7.31 -33.45
C ARG A 1017 37.61 -8.22 -32.52
N LYS A 1018 38.74 -8.76 -32.97
CA LYS A 1018 39.56 -9.69 -32.18
C LYS A 1018 40.13 -9.01 -30.94
N VAL A 1019 40.60 -7.76 -31.07
CA VAL A 1019 41.10 -6.97 -29.95
C VAL A 1019 39.99 -6.70 -28.93
N VAL A 1020 38.81 -6.25 -29.35
CA VAL A 1020 37.70 -5.90 -28.46
C VAL A 1020 37.16 -7.11 -27.68
N VAL A 1021 37.11 -8.30 -28.31
CA VAL A 1021 36.68 -9.53 -27.62
C VAL A 1021 37.73 -10.04 -26.63
N THR A 1022 39.01 -9.75 -26.86
CA THR A 1022 40.12 -10.16 -25.97
C THR A 1022 40.25 -9.21 -24.78
N ARG A 1023 39.28 -9.29 -23.84
CA ARG A 1023 39.15 -8.39 -22.68
C ARG A 1023 40.43 -8.26 -21.85
N SER A 1024 41.24 -9.31 -21.78
CA SER A 1024 42.50 -9.33 -21.03
C SER A 1024 43.50 -8.27 -21.48
N LEU A 1025 43.47 -7.84 -22.75
CA LEU A 1025 44.35 -6.79 -23.28
C LEU A 1025 44.13 -5.42 -22.62
N PHE A 1026 42.98 -5.21 -21.99
CA PHE A 1026 42.63 -3.92 -21.39
C PHE A 1026 42.74 -3.90 -19.87
N ASN A 1027 43.10 -5.02 -19.23
CA ASN A 1027 43.15 -5.15 -17.77
C ASN A 1027 44.08 -4.11 -17.11
N SER A 1028 45.19 -3.75 -17.76
CA SER A 1028 46.13 -2.76 -17.24
C SER A 1028 45.60 -1.31 -17.27
N LEU A 1029 44.45 -1.04 -17.90
CA LEU A 1029 43.83 0.28 -17.94
C LEU A 1029 42.99 0.60 -16.68
N GLY A 1030 42.66 -0.40 -15.86
CA GLY A 1030 41.91 -0.21 -14.62
C GLY A 1030 40.57 0.49 -14.83
N GLN A 1031 40.35 1.62 -14.14
CA GLN A 1031 39.15 2.45 -14.26
C GLN A 1031 39.28 3.59 -15.28
N ALA A 1032 40.38 3.66 -16.05
CA ALA A 1032 40.59 4.74 -17.00
C ALA A 1032 39.58 4.68 -18.16
N THR A 1033 39.03 5.82 -18.54
CA THR A 1033 38.14 5.94 -19.70
C THR A 1033 38.97 5.82 -20.98
N TYR A 1034 38.64 4.85 -21.84
CA TYR A 1034 39.31 4.69 -23.13
C TYR A 1034 38.32 4.42 -24.28
N ARG A 1035 38.77 4.72 -25.50
CA ARG A 1035 38.02 4.51 -26.75
C ARG A 1035 38.88 3.82 -27.78
N ASN A 1036 38.33 2.81 -28.46
CA ASN A 1036 39.00 2.06 -29.53
C ASN A 1036 38.41 2.47 -30.88
N PHE A 1037 39.24 2.73 -31.88
CA PHE A 1037 38.78 3.03 -33.24
C PHE A 1037 39.83 2.72 -34.30
N LEU A 1038 39.41 2.66 -35.56
CA LEU A 1038 40.29 2.56 -36.72
C LEU A 1038 40.43 3.92 -37.38
N VAL A 1039 41.60 4.18 -37.95
CA VAL A 1039 41.91 5.47 -38.56
C VAL A 1039 43.00 5.34 -39.63
N THR A 1040 42.78 5.98 -40.78
CA THR A 1040 43.82 6.09 -41.83
C THR A 1040 45.01 6.91 -41.33
N GLY A 1041 46.21 6.68 -41.88
CA GLY A 1041 47.39 7.48 -41.50
C GLY A 1041 47.18 8.99 -41.65
N GLU A 1042 46.50 9.41 -42.71
CA GLU A 1042 46.17 10.83 -42.97
C GLU A 1042 45.22 11.41 -41.92
N ASN A 1043 44.14 10.69 -41.60
CA ASN A 1043 43.15 11.14 -40.62
C ASN A 1043 43.71 11.09 -39.18
N LEU A 1044 44.61 10.15 -38.88
CA LEU A 1044 45.28 10.07 -37.59
C LEU A 1044 46.14 11.31 -37.35
N GLN A 1045 46.88 11.74 -38.37
CA GLN A 1045 47.70 12.94 -38.28
C GLN A 1045 46.83 14.19 -38.14
N LYS A 1046 45.77 14.32 -38.94
CA LYS A 1046 44.80 15.43 -38.85
C LYS A 1046 44.10 15.50 -37.48
N MET A 1047 43.70 14.36 -36.94
CA MET A 1047 43.06 14.26 -35.62
C MET A 1047 44.01 14.71 -34.51
N ILE A 1048 45.29 14.33 -34.60
CA ILE A 1048 46.31 14.70 -33.62
C ILE A 1048 46.65 16.20 -33.71
N ASP A 1049 46.86 16.71 -34.92
CA ASP A 1049 47.27 18.11 -35.15
C ASP A 1049 46.17 19.11 -34.76
N GLN A 1050 44.91 18.70 -34.83
CA GLN A 1050 43.76 19.54 -34.47
C GLN A 1050 43.19 19.24 -33.07
N GLU A 1051 43.78 18.29 -32.33
CA GLU A 1051 43.33 17.86 -31.00
C GLU A 1051 41.85 17.44 -30.93
N LYS A 1052 41.34 16.87 -32.03
CA LYS A 1052 39.91 16.62 -32.25
C LYS A 1052 39.56 15.13 -32.24
N VAL A 1053 39.91 14.45 -31.15
CA VAL A 1053 39.64 13.00 -30.98
C VAL A 1053 38.15 12.71 -30.94
N ASP A 1054 37.35 13.50 -30.22
CA ASP A 1054 35.91 13.27 -30.10
C ASP A 1054 35.15 13.52 -31.42
N ASP A 1055 35.55 14.55 -32.19
CA ASP A 1055 35.03 14.79 -33.54
C ASP A 1055 35.37 13.62 -34.48
N TYR A 1056 36.57 13.04 -34.34
CA TYR A 1056 36.97 11.87 -35.14
C TYR A 1056 36.18 10.62 -34.76
N LEU A 1057 35.82 10.42 -33.50
CA LEU A 1057 34.95 9.32 -33.09
C LEU A 1057 33.56 9.40 -33.74
N GLY A 1058 33.03 10.62 -33.91
CA GLY A 1058 31.82 10.87 -34.70
C GLY A 1058 31.99 10.47 -36.17
N PHE A 1059 33.11 10.86 -36.78
CA PHE A 1059 33.46 10.48 -38.16
C PHE A 1059 33.68 8.97 -38.34
N PHE A 1060 34.36 8.32 -37.40
CA PHE A 1060 34.63 6.88 -37.37
C PHE A 1060 33.31 6.09 -37.33
N ARG A 1061 32.36 6.49 -36.48
CA ARG A 1061 31.03 5.88 -36.41
C ARG A 1061 30.29 5.96 -37.75
N ALA A 1062 30.30 7.13 -38.39
CA ALA A 1062 29.58 7.36 -39.63
C ALA A 1062 30.18 6.61 -40.84
N ASN A 1063 31.51 6.48 -40.91
CA ASN A 1063 32.18 5.98 -42.12
C ASN A 1063 32.66 4.52 -42.00
N TYR A 1064 32.95 4.02 -40.80
CA TYR A 1064 33.47 2.66 -40.59
C TYR A 1064 32.41 1.69 -40.06
N ILE A 1065 31.44 2.17 -39.28
CA ILE A 1065 30.44 1.30 -38.60
C ILE A 1065 29.11 1.28 -39.36
N GLN A 1066 28.70 2.40 -39.95
CA GLN A 1066 27.36 2.58 -40.55
C GLN A 1066 27.32 2.44 -42.09
N ARG A 1067 28.37 1.90 -42.75
CA ARG A 1067 28.44 1.76 -44.21
C ARG A 1067 27.57 0.58 -44.70
N LEU A 1068 26.53 0.84 -45.51
CA LEU A 1068 25.85 -0.18 -46.33
C LEU A 1068 26.77 -0.64 -47.48
N PRO A 1069 26.71 -1.92 -47.93
CA PRO A 1069 27.53 -2.39 -49.05
C PRO A 1069 27.07 -1.78 -50.36
N ALA A 1070 28.01 -1.28 -51.17
CA ALA A 1070 27.77 -0.90 -52.56
C ALA A 1070 27.75 -2.17 -53.44
N GLN A 1071 26.71 -2.33 -54.26
CA GLN A 1071 26.62 -3.38 -55.28
C GLN A 1071 27.67 -3.17 -56.37
N THR A 1072 28.42 -4.22 -56.72
CA THR A 1072 28.82 -4.53 -58.12
C THR A 1072 29.35 -5.97 -58.27
N SER A 1073 28.66 -6.76 -59.11
CA SER A 1073 29.10 -7.77 -60.11
C SER A 1073 30.34 -8.69 -59.90
N THR A 1074 30.03 -10.01 -59.92
CA THR A 1074 30.68 -11.19 -60.59
C THR A 1074 32.06 -11.75 -60.15
N ALA A 1075 32.02 -12.94 -59.50
CA ALA A 1075 32.72 -14.25 -59.71
C ALA A 1075 34.26 -14.36 -59.95
N PRO A 1076 34.94 -15.54 -59.77
CA PRO A 1076 34.66 -16.76 -58.96
C PRO A 1076 35.87 -17.40 -58.19
N ALA A 1077 35.55 -18.29 -57.24
CA ALA A 1077 36.20 -19.57 -56.81
C ALA A 1077 37.66 -19.65 -56.28
N GLN A 1078 37.83 -20.26 -55.08
CA GLN A 1078 38.54 -21.55 -54.84
C GLN A 1078 38.70 -21.89 -53.33
N ALA A 1079 38.42 -23.15 -52.98
CA ALA A 1079 38.60 -23.81 -51.67
C ALA A 1079 40.06 -24.34 -51.50
N PRO A 1080 40.42 -25.19 -50.51
CA PRO A 1080 39.95 -25.42 -49.13
C PRO A 1080 41.15 -25.54 -48.12
N ALA A 1081 40.82 -25.85 -46.86
CA ALA A 1081 41.41 -26.96 -46.07
C ALA A 1081 42.12 -26.62 -44.73
N THR A 1082 41.43 -27.06 -43.65
CA THR A 1082 41.92 -27.94 -42.56
C THR A 1082 43.18 -27.54 -41.77
N THR A 1083 43.20 -27.53 -40.45
CA THR A 1083 43.25 -28.73 -39.57
C THR A 1083 43.32 -28.21 -38.11
N GLY A 1084 42.60 -28.81 -37.15
CA GLY A 1084 43.16 -29.75 -36.16
C GLY A 1084 43.68 -29.01 -34.91
N GLY A 1085 43.35 -29.36 -33.67
CA GLY A 1085 42.61 -30.48 -33.10
C GLY A 1085 42.83 -30.48 -31.57
N ALA A 1086 41.99 -31.27 -30.89
CA ALA A 1086 42.17 -31.95 -29.60
C ALA A 1086 42.63 -31.13 -28.36
N GLN A 1087 41.78 -30.98 -27.32
CA GLN A 1087 41.62 -31.87 -26.13
C GLN A 1087 42.88 -31.99 -25.24
N PRO A 1088 42.80 -32.24 -23.90
CA PRO A 1088 41.70 -32.89 -23.15
C PRO A 1088 41.37 -32.35 -21.71
N ALA A 1089 40.21 -32.80 -21.17
CA ALA A 1089 39.92 -33.38 -19.82
C ALA A 1089 40.54 -32.77 -18.52
N ALA A 1090 39.94 -32.74 -17.31
CA ALA A 1090 38.78 -33.39 -16.66
C ALA A 1090 38.48 -32.69 -15.29
N GLU A 1091 37.24 -32.85 -14.79
CA GLU A 1091 36.77 -33.02 -13.38
C GLU A 1091 37.16 -31.97 -12.30
N THR A 1092 36.29 -31.41 -11.43
CA THR A 1092 35.32 -32.08 -10.52
C THR A 1092 34.48 -31.05 -9.71
N GLN A 1093 33.22 -31.40 -9.45
CA GLN A 1093 32.39 -31.18 -8.22
C GLN A 1093 31.85 -29.79 -7.74
N SER A 1094 30.58 -29.87 -7.35
CA SER A 1094 29.54 -28.87 -6.99
C SER A 1094 29.51 -28.39 -5.52
N LYS A 1095 29.03 -27.15 -5.26
CA LYS A 1095 28.42 -26.71 -3.97
C LYS A 1095 27.50 -25.45 -4.11
N PRO A 1096 26.47 -25.24 -3.26
CA PRO A 1096 25.41 -24.21 -3.40
C PRO A 1096 25.77 -22.81 -2.84
N ALA A 1097 25.14 -21.77 -3.39
CA ALA A 1097 25.48 -20.34 -3.26
C ALA A 1097 25.13 -19.66 -1.91
N GLU A 1098 25.92 -18.65 -1.57
CA GLU A 1098 26.14 -18.03 -0.25
C GLU A 1098 25.65 -16.56 -0.19
N TYR A 1099 25.32 -15.99 0.98
CA TYR A 1099 25.07 -14.53 1.14
C TYR A 1099 26.30 -13.68 0.73
N ASP A 1100 26.11 -12.54 0.06
CA ASP A 1100 27.25 -11.71 -0.44
C ASP A 1100 27.22 -10.25 0.07
N GLY A 1101 26.53 -9.99 1.18
CA GLY A 1101 26.54 -8.67 1.81
C GLY A 1101 27.79 -8.45 2.69
N PRO A 1102 28.09 -7.19 3.07
CA PRO A 1102 29.34 -6.84 3.74
C PRO A 1102 29.44 -7.38 5.19
N TYR A 1103 28.32 -7.78 5.79
CA TYR A 1103 28.25 -8.30 7.16
C TYR A 1103 28.63 -9.78 7.24
N ASN A 1104 29.39 -10.16 8.25
CA ASN A 1104 29.78 -11.53 8.54
C ASN A 1104 28.55 -12.40 8.89
N LYS A 1105 28.30 -13.44 8.09
CA LYS A 1105 27.21 -14.42 8.26
C LYS A 1105 27.28 -15.20 9.56
N ASN A 1106 28.48 -15.31 10.15
CA ASN A 1106 28.63 -15.97 11.43
C ASN A 1106 28.09 -15.06 12.54
N ILE A 1107 26.85 -15.35 12.95
CA ILE A 1107 26.16 -14.67 14.05
C ILE A 1107 26.35 -15.38 15.39
N GLU A 1108 27.19 -16.42 15.43
CA GLU A 1108 27.53 -17.14 16.67
C GLU A 1108 28.65 -16.41 17.43
N GLY A 1109 28.59 -16.47 18.76
CA GLY A 1109 29.55 -15.82 19.66
C GLY A 1109 29.01 -14.56 20.33
N ARG A 1110 29.92 -13.71 20.83
CA ARG A 1110 29.59 -12.54 21.66
C ARG A 1110 28.75 -11.52 20.90
N GLN A 1111 27.74 -11.02 21.58
CA GLN A 1111 26.76 -10.11 21.01
C GLN A 1111 26.80 -8.75 21.69
N TYR A 1112 26.38 -7.75 20.93
CA TYR A 1112 25.97 -6.48 21.45
C TYR A 1112 24.47 -6.30 21.22
N PHE A 1113 23.83 -5.65 22.18
CA PHE A 1113 22.52 -5.07 21.97
C PHE A 1113 22.69 -3.56 21.77
N VAL A 1114 22.14 -3.06 20.67
CA VAL A 1114 22.40 -1.69 20.21
C VAL A 1114 21.08 -0.93 20.14
N PHE A 1115 21.08 0.28 20.69
CA PHE A 1115 20.08 1.31 20.43
C PHE A 1115 20.68 2.40 19.55
N VAL A 1116 20.09 2.66 18.39
CA VAL A 1116 20.37 3.86 17.58
C VAL A 1116 19.36 4.93 18.00
N ILE A 1117 19.85 6.01 18.59
CA ILE A 1117 19.03 7.10 19.15
C ILE A 1117 19.50 8.48 18.65
N PRO A 1118 18.65 9.52 18.68
CA PRO A 1118 19.06 10.89 18.34
C PRO A 1118 20.12 11.43 19.32
N ARG A 1119 20.97 12.35 18.86
CA ARG A 1119 21.92 13.07 19.75
C ARG A 1119 21.27 14.21 20.53
N LEU A 1120 20.22 14.81 19.97
CA LEU A 1120 19.49 15.94 20.55
C LEU A 1120 18.09 15.48 20.97
N ASP A 1121 17.44 16.27 21.83
CA ASP A 1121 16.05 16.09 22.26
C ASP A 1121 15.72 14.82 23.08
N ILE A 1122 16.74 14.16 23.63
CA ILE A 1122 16.61 13.02 24.56
C ILE A 1122 17.34 13.26 25.88
N ASP A 1123 16.89 12.62 26.97
CA ASP A 1123 17.63 12.58 28.24
C ASP A 1123 18.56 11.35 28.26
N GLN A 1124 19.68 11.49 27.58
CA GLN A 1124 20.65 10.41 27.42
C GLN A 1124 21.24 9.89 28.74
N PRO A 1125 21.66 10.74 29.71
CA PRO A 1125 22.14 10.26 31.00
C PRO A 1125 21.08 9.43 31.74
N ALA A 1126 19.82 9.85 31.73
CA ALA A 1126 18.75 9.08 32.35
C ALA A 1126 18.48 7.76 31.61
N PHE A 1127 18.58 7.76 30.27
CA PHE A 1127 18.45 6.54 29.46
C PHE A 1127 19.53 5.50 29.80
N ILE A 1128 20.79 5.93 29.86
CA ILE A 1128 21.92 5.05 30.19
C ILE A 1128 21.79 4.55 31.62
N SER A 1129 21.47 5.43 32.57
CA SER A 1129 21.27 5.03 33.97
C SER A 1129 20.13 4.01 34.11
N GLY A 1130 19.05 4.17 33.35
CA GLY A 1130 17.96 3.19 33.29
C GLY A 1130 18.42 1.82 32.78
N ILE A 1131 19.23 1.79 31.72
CA ILE A 1131 19.81 0.55 31.19
C ILE A 1131 20.76 -0.10 32.22
N GLU A 1132 21.62 0.67 32.89
CA GLU A 1132 22.52 0.16 33.92
C GLU A 1132 21.75 -0.41 35.12
N GLN A 1133 20.68 0.26 35.57
CA GLN A 1133 19.81 -0.25 36.64
C GLN A 1133 19.09 -1.53 36.21
N PHE A 1134 18.60 -1.59 34.96
CA PHE A 1134 17.99 -2.80 34.41
C PHE A 1134 18.99 -3.96 34.34
N ASN A 1135 20.24 -3.69 33.94
CA ASN A 1135 21.31 -4.67 33.92
C ASN A 1135 21.63 -5.19 35.32
N LEU A 1136 21.75 -4.29 36.30
CA LEU A 1136 22.01 -4.68 37.69
C LEU A 1136 20.84 -5.46 38.31
N ALA A 1137 19.60 -5.12 37.99
CA ALA A 1137 18.43 -5.78 38.55
C ALA A 1137 18.19 -7.17 37.96
N SER A 1138 18.38 -7.33 36.64
CA SER A 1138 17.96 -8.53 35.91
C SER A 1138 19.11 -9.40 35.42
N TYR A 1139 20.35 -8.87 35.39
CA TYR A 1139 21.51 -9.49 34.73
C TYR A 1139 22.85 -9.23 35.47
N ALA A 1140 22.83 -9.03 36.79
CA ALA A 1140 24.01 -8.71 37.60
C ALA A 1140 25.18 -9.71 37.42
N ASN A 1141 24.86 -10.97 37.12
CA ASN A 1141 25.81 -12.05 36.89
C ASN A 1141 26.56 -11.96 35.54
N LEU A 1142 26.06 -11.19 34.57
CA LEU A 1142 26.67 -11.05 33.24
C LEU A 1142 27.66 -9.89 33.12
N GLN A 1143 27.81 -9.05 34.16
CA GLN A 1143 28.71 -7.89 34.18
C GLN A 1143 28.55 -6.96 32.96
N LEU A 1144 27.30 -6.71 32.54
CA LEU A 1144 27.00 -5.93 31.33
C LEU A 1144 27.38 -4.45 31.46
N LYS A 1145 27.88 -3.86 30.38
CA LYS A 1145 28.26 -2.44 30.31
C LYS A 1145 27.53 -1.72 29.18
N ALA A 1146 27.07 -0.50 29.45
CA ALA A 1146 26.44 0.36 28.45
C ALA A 1146 27.41 1.48 28.05
N ASP A 1147 27.84 1.48 26.79
CA ASP A 1147 28.73 2.48 26.22
C ASP A 1147 28.00 3.33 25.18
N VAL A 1148 28.40 4.60 25.04
CA VAL A 1148 27.89 5.50 23.99
C VAL A 1148 28.92 5.59 22.87
N VAL A 1149 28.48 5.36 21.63
CA VAL A 1149 29.31 5.47 20.43
C VAL A 1149 28.67 6.45 19.43
N PRO A 1150 29.39 7.46 18.92
CA PRO A 1150 28.89 8.35 17.88
C PRO A 1150 28.69 7.60 16.55
N LEU A 1151 27.51 7.72 15.92
CA LEU A 1151 27.25 7.12 14.60
C LEU A 1151 27.43 8.15 13.46
N ASP A 1152 26.74 9.29 13.56
CA ASP A 1152 26.85 10.43 12.63
C ASP A 1152 26.51 11.74 13.35
N GLU A 1153 26.38 12.86 12.64
CA GLU A 1153 26.18 14.18 13.23
C GLU A 1153 24.89 14.32 14.05
N ILE A 1154 23.87 13.51 13.76
CA ILE A 1154 22.53 13.63 14.35
C ILE A 1154 22.12 12.40 15.18
N ARG A 1155 22.81 11.27 15.04
CA ARG A 1155 22.52 10.00 15.72
C ARG A 1155 23.72 9.44 16.48
N GLN A 1156 23.42 8.68 17.51
CA GLN A 1156 24.39 7.97 18.34
C GLN A 1156 23.88 6.58 18.70
N ILE A 1157 24.79 5.74 19.13
CA ILE A 1157 24.54 4.36 19.53
C ILE A 1157 24.74 4.23 21.03
N VAL A 1158 23.79 3.62 21.72
CA VAL A 1158 24.01 3.05 23.05
C VAL A 1158 24.18 1.55 22.88
N ARG A 1159 25.40 1.07 23.16
CA ARG A 1159 25.81 -0.32 22.98
C ARG A 1159 25.91 -1.00 24.33
N ILE A 1160 25.18 -2.08 24.52
CA ILE A 1160 25.28 -2.96 25.69
C ILE A 1160 26.20 -4.12 25.33
N SER A 1161 27.32 -4.23 26.05
CA SER A 1161 28.34 -5.27 25.89
C SER A 1161 28.35 -6.24 27.07
N GLY A 1162 28.93 -7.43 26.84
CA GLY A 1162 29.01 -8.52 27.84
C GLY A 1162 28.00 -9.66 27.63
N LEU A 1163 27.25 -9.66 26.53
CA LEU A 1163 26.35 -10.76 26.17
C LEU A 1163 27.18 -11.90 25.51
N PRO A 1164 27.27 -13.09 26.13
CA PRO A 1164 28.24 -14.11 25.73
C PRO A 1164 27.90 -14.84 24.42
N ASP A 1165 26.61 -14.96 24.11
CA ASP A 1165 26.08 -15.74 22.98
C ASP A 1165 24.73 -15.19 22.49
N LYS A 1166 24.28 -15.67 21.33
CA LYS A 1166 23.03 -15.26 20.65
C LYS A 1166 21.79 -15.53 21.50
N GLU A 1167 21.75 -16.63 22.23
CA GLU A 1167 20.59 -17.07 23.02
C GLU A 1167 20.37 -16.15 24.21
N THR A 1168 21.43 -15.88 24.97
CA THR A 1168 21.45 -14.94 26.09
C THR A 1168 21.11 -13.53 25.62
N ALA A 1169 21.65 -13.11 24.48
CA ALA A 1169 21.36 -11.82 23.88
C ALA A 1169 19.91 -11.67 23.41
N SER A 1170 19.31 -12.72 22.84
CA SER A 1170 17.90 -12.73 22.41
C SER A 1170 16.94 -12.65 23.60
N LEU A 1171 17.28 -13.32 24.71
CA LEU A 1171 16.52 -13.20 25.96
C LEU A 1171 16.65 -11.80 26.57
N TYR A 1172 17.85 -11.23 26.55
CA TYR A 1172 18.09 -9.85 26.98
C TYR A 1172 17.29 -8.85 26.12
N PHE A 1173 17.39 -8.97 24.79
CA PHE A 1173 16.66 -8.14 23.82
C PHE A 1173 15.15 -8.15 24.12
N THR A 1174 14.57 -9.33 24.27
CA THR A 1174 13.12 -9.48 24.50
C THR A 1174 12.68 -8.79 25.80
N LYS A 1175 13.45 -8.95 26.89
CA LYS A 1175 13.11 -8.30 28.16
C LYS A 1175 13.34 -6.80 28.15
N ALA A 1176 14.40 -6.33 27.48
CA ALA A 1176 14.72 -4.91 27.37
C ALA A 1176 13.70 -4.17 26.47
N VAL A 1177 13.25 -4.78 25.36
CA VAL A 1177 12.22 -4.21 24.47
C VAL A 1177 10.86 -4.12 25.15
N ASN A 1178 10.52 -5.10 25.97
CA ASN A 1178 9.24 -5.11 26.69
C ASN A 1178 9.22 -4.22 27.95
N ASN A 1179 10.36 -3.69 28.39
CA ASN A 1179 10.44 -2.80 29.53
C ASN A 1179 10.22 -1.33 29.11
N ARG A 1180 8.95 -0.90 29.11
CA ARG A 1180 8.54 0.44 28.67
C ARG A 1180 9.22 1.58 29.43
N ASP A 1181 9.60 1.38 30.69
CA ASP A 1181 10.24 2.41 31.51
C ASP A 1181 11.64 2.78 31.00
N LEU A 1182 12.33 1.85 30.33
CA LEU A 1182 13.62 2.13 29.69
C LEU A 1182 13.52 3.19 28.59
N TYR A 1183 12.37 3.33 27.94
CA TYR A 1183 12.21 4.21 26.77
C TYR A 1183 11.69 5.60 27.12
N ILE A 1184 11.20 5.82 28.35
CA ILE A 1184 10.67 7.12 28.81
C ILE A 1184 11.69 8.27 28.60
N PRO A 1185 13.00 8.10 28.87
CA PRO A 1185 13.99 9.15 28.65
C PRO A 1185 14.22 9.54 27.17
N LEU A 1186 13.80 8.69 26.22
CA LEU A 1186 13.92 8.95 24.77
C LEU A 1186 12.81 9.88 24.23
N ARG A 1187 11.78 10.18 25.03
CA ARG A 1187 10.66 11.07 24.68
C ARG A 1187 10.00 10.70 23.34
N GLN A 1188 9.89 11.65 22.40
CA GLN A 1188 9.34 11.46 21.04
C GLN A 1188 10.45 11.18 19.98
N GLY A 1189 11.69 10.94 20.40
CA GLY A 1189 12.80 10.72 19.48
C GLY A 1189 12.67 9.39 18.73
N ASN A 1190 12.91 9.40 17.42
CA ASN A 1190 12.94 8.17 16.61
C ASN A 1190 14.15 7.31 17.01
N TYR A 1191 13.89 6.09 17.49
CA TYR A 1191 14.93 5.12 17.87
C TYR A 1191 14.77 3.79 17.14
N ARG A 1192 15.86 3.03 17.03
CA ARG A 1192 15.85 1.63 16.59
C ARG A 1192 16.73 0.77 17.49
N ASN A 1193 16.42 -0.51 17.62
CA ASN A 1193 17.23 -1.45 18.37
C ASN A 1193 17.36 -2.81 17.66
N PHE A 1194 18.48 -3.51 17.89
CA PHE A 1194 18.78 -4.81 17.28
C PHE A 1194 19.99 -5.48 17.96
N LEU A 1195 20.15 -6.79 17.76
CA LEU A 1195 21.36 -7.52 18.13
C LEU A 1195 22.39 -7.51 17.01
N ILE A 1196 23.67 -7.51 17.39
CA ILE A 1196 24.78 -7.47 16.44
C ILE A 1196 26.03 -8.11 17.03
N THR A 1197 26.73 -8.94 16.26
CA THR A 1197 28.03 -9.50 16.67
C THR A 1197 29.11 -8.44 16.68
N GLU A 1198 30.15 -8.66 17.49
CA GLU A 1198 31.30 -7.76 17.57
C GLU A 1198 31.95 -7.45 16.20
N PRO A 1199 32.18 -8.43 15.29
CA PRO A 1199 32.68 -8.16 13.93
C PRO A 1199 31.71 -7.36 13.07
N ASN A 1200 30.40 -7.61 13.19
CA ASN A 1200 29.39 -6.90 12.41
C ASN A 1200 29.18 -5.47 12.89
N PHE A 1201 29.41 -5.21 14.17
CA PHE A 1201 29.30 -3.88 14.73
C PHE A 1201 30.36 -2.92 14.15
N GLU A 1202 31.58 -3.39 13.94
CA GLU A 1202 32.64 -2.61 13.28
C GLU A 1202 32.28 -2.29 11.83
N ILE A 1203 31.75 -3.27 11.09
CA ILE A 1203 31.26 -3.06 9.71
C ILE A 1203 30.09 -2.07 9.72
N PHE A 1204 29.17 -2.18 10.68
CA PHE A 1204 28.02 -1.29 10.81
C PHE A 1204 28.43 0.17 11.10
N LEU A 1205 29.42 0.40 11.97
CA LEU A 1205 29.94 1.75 12.23
C LEU A 1205 30.63 2.37 11.02
N LYS A 1206 31.25 1.54 10.16
CA LYS A 1206 31.91 1.99 8.93
C LYS A 1206 30.92 2.31 7.82
N GLU A 1207 29.96 1.42 7.58
CA GLU A 1207 28.97 1.55 6.50
C GLU A 1207 27.85 2.55 6.86
N LYS A 1208 27.56 2.73 8.16
CA LYS A 1208 26.47 3.58 8.69
C LYS A 1208 25.09 3.30 8.06
N ASN A 1209 24.94 2.13 7.45
CA ASN A 1209 23.76 1.72 6.70
C ASN A 1209 22.81 0.89 7.57
N ILE A 1210 21.86 1.57 8.20
CA ILE A 1210 20.85 0.95 9.08
C ILE A 1210 19.94 0.00 8.31
N LEU A 1211 19.55 0.35 7.08
CA LEU A 1211 18.66 -0.49 6.28
C LEU A 1211 19.37 -1.78 5.83
N GLY A 1212 20.61 -1.66 5.36
CA GLY A 1212 21.43 -2.81 4.98
C GLY A 1212 21.70 -3.76 6.14
N TYR A 1213 21.96 -3.25 7.35
CA TYR A 1213 22.10 -4.13 8.52
C TYR A 1213 20.78 -4.78 8.94
N MET A 1214 19.64 -4.10 8.78
CA MET A 1214 18.33 -4.67 9.12
C MET A 1214 17.94 -5.81 8.18
N ASP A 1215 18.30 -5.74 6.90
CA ASP A 1215 18.09 -6.83 5.95
C ASP A 1215 19.00 -8.03 6.26
N PHE A 1216 20.25 -7.78 6.68
CA PHE A 1216 21.10 -8.84 7.26
C PHE A 1216 20.50 -9.42 8.55
N TYR A 1217 19.98 -8.57 9.44
CA TYR A 1217 19.40 -8.97 10.72
C TYR A 1217 18.16 -9.87 10.54
N LYS A 1218 17.25 -9.52 9.62
CA LYS A 1218 16.08 -10.35 9.30
C LYS A 1218 16.49 -11.75 8.84
N ARG A 1219 17.46 -11.81 7.92
CA ARG A 1219 17.91 -13.06 7.30
C ARG A 1219 18.65 -13.99 8.25
N PHE A 1220 19.51 -13.44 9.12
CA PHE A 1220 20.36 -14.26 9.98
C PHE A 1220 19.87 -14.35 11.44
N TYR A 1221 19.36 -13.26 12.03
CA TYR A 1221 18.86 -13.30 13.42
C TYR A 1221 17.40 -13.75 13.52
N LEU A 1222 16.53 -13.32 12.61
CA LEU A 1222 15.09 -13.62 12.66
C LEU A 1222 14.68 -14.82 11.79
N GLY A 1223 15.59 -15.34 10.95
CA GLY A 1223 15.31 -16.46 10.05
C GLY A 1223 14.24 -16.15 8.99
N GLN A 1224 14.07 -14.87 8.67
CA GLN A 1224 13.12 -14.38 7.67
C GLN A 1224 13.89 -14.05 6.39
N PRO A 1225 13.55 -14.62 5.22
CA PRO A 1225 14.32 -14.44 3.99
C PRO A 1225 14.44 -12.97 3.54
#